data_AF-A0A3D4EE93-F1
#
_entry.id   AF-A0A3D4EE93-F1
#
_cell.length_a   1.000
_cell.length_b   1.000
_cell.length_c   1.000
_cell.angle_alpha   90.00
_cell.angle_beta   90.00
_cell.angle_gamma   90.00
#
_symmetry.space_group_name_H-M   'P 1'
#
loop_
_entity.id
_entity.type
_entity.pdbx_description
1 polymer ?
#
loop_
_entity_poly.entity_id
_entity_poly.type
_entity_poly.pdbx_seq_one_letter_code
_entity_poly.pdbx_strand_id
1 'polypeptide(L)'
;MIKARIDGVELKISEREPLLAGTVGLNKISLSFSDEWAIFTKQIDFTNEQSGETRRISAEVGVCTVPWELLKAEGDITCYVRGIGSDGRLVLRTNEANLGTVLGGDDGDVPGTGTPTPDVCDETAAKIGDLSKLETNDKSQLVAAINELKRADGLSVFEVTLTSADGVLAADKTFAQVKAAVADGKPVLKVHSDGDVLWFFLLDKSPAEIDFVGFADEQILAYLTAKQDGSWETTVTARVTVEMLSELSDKLGNLGNLTTTAKTSLVAAINELKSGAAVTEQTVSGWGFTKNTGTYSKPAGGIPKTDLASAVQTSLGKADSALQTVPSTYRTASAQDSIDSGKVDKVTGKGLSTNDYTAAAKAKVDAIPASPKYTDTVYDDTAVKNRLTAVENEVAGIGAGSSFSGSYNDLTDKPAIPEAVTEQTVSGWGFTKNTGTYSKPAGGIPKTDLASAVQTSLGKADSALQAVPSTYRTASAQDTIDSGKVDKVTGKGLSTNDYTNAAKAKVDAIPASPKYTDTVYDDTAVKSRLAAVEGMENVALTVASGRLTNVSYTARYSSLLGMVFVRIYGTVNADMNTGYDYDIMNIGARLPNSHAALAVKSSKAAQAFAKSSGVISLRPLESGIKNYDIYITGFWFA
;
A
#
# COMPACT_ATOMS: atom_id res chain seq x y z
N MET A 1 -39.19 46.61 54.65
CA MET A 1 -38.15 47.56 54.24
C MET A 1 -37.70 48.32 55.47
N ILE A 2 -36.39 48.47 55.70
CA ILE A 2 -35.85 49.21 56.85
C ILE A 2 -36.13 50.70 56.67
N LYS A 3 -36.53 51.40 57.74
CA LYS A 3 -36.78 52.85 57.69
C LYS A 3 -35.86 53.57 58.66
N ALA A 4 -35.25 54.65 58.19
CA ALA A 4 -34.42 55.52 58.99
C ALA A 4 -34.79 56.99 58.80
N ARG A 5 -34.72 57.73 59.91
CA ARG A 5 -34.89 59.18 59.93
C ARG A 5 -33.58 59.82 60.33
N ILE A 6 -33.16 60.79 59.53
CA ILE A 6 -31.98 61.62 59.74
C ILE A 6 -32.47 62.99 60.17
N ASP A 7 -32.08 63.41 61.37
CA ASP A 7 -32.37 64.71 61.97
C ASP A 7 -31.06 65.27 62.52
N GLY A 8 -30.53 66.33 61.91
CA GLY A 8 -29.17 66.81 62.18
C GLY A 8 -28.10 65.78 61.82
N VAL A 9 -27.25 65.50 62.80
CA VAL A 9 -26.19 64.47 62.72
C VAL A 9 -26.65 63.12 63.25
N GLU A 10 -27.93 62.97 63.61
CA GLU A 10 -28.46 61.75 64.20
C GLU A 10 -29.20 60.91 63.16
N LEU A 11 -28.75 59.68 62.95
CA LEU A 11 -29.41 58.65 62.16
C LEU A 11 -30.07 57.64 63.11
N LYS A 12 -31.40 57.63 63.12
CA LYS A 12 -32.21 56.69 63.90
C LYS A 12 -32.92 55.70 63.00
N ILE A 13 -32.73 54.41 63.28
CA ILE A 13 -33.51 53.34 62.64
C ILE A 13 -34.85 53.21 63.37
N SER A 14 -35.94 53.48 62.67
CA SER A 14 -37.30 53.46 63.25
C SER A 14 -38.00 52.11 63.08
N GLU A 15 -37.67 51.34 62.05
CA GLU A 15 -38.18 49.98 61.80
C GLU A 15 -37.02 49.12 61.29
N ARG A 16 -36.78 47.95 61.92
CA ARG A 16 -35.76 46.98 61.50
C ARG A 16 -36.40 45.74 60.89
N GLU A 17 -35.73 45.19 59.88
CA GLU A 17 -36.01 43.87 59.31
C GLU A 17 -34.70 43.06 59.27
N PRO A 18 -34.77 41.72 59.37
CA PRO A 18 -33.60 40.87 59.24
C PRO A 18 -32.99 41.00 57.84
N LEU A 19 -31.67 41.13 57.78
CA LEU A 19 -30.93 41.14 56.53
C LEU A 19 -30.66 39.68 56.11
N LEU A 20 -31.11 39.31 54.92
CA LEU A 20 -30.96 37.96 54.39
C LEU A 20 -29.73 37.86 53.48
N ALA A 21 -28.84 36.93 53.81
CA ALA A 21 -27.66 36.64 53.01
C ALA A 21 -28.05 36.28 51.56
N GLY A 22 -27.26 36.77 50.62
CA GLY A 22 -27.35 36.38 49.21
C GLY A 22 -28.52 36.91 48.39
N THR A 23 -29.23 37.92 48.89
CA THR A 23 -30.30 38.58 48.16
C THR A 23 -29.79 39.83 47.42
N VAL A 24 -30.11 39.95 46.12
CA VAL A 24 -29.77 41.13 45.29
C VAL A 24 -30.99 42.03 45.19
N GLY A 25 -30.86 43.31 45.57
CA GLY A 25 -31.93 44.30 45.34
C GLY A 25 -33.09 44.28 46.34
N LEU A 26 -33.16 43.32 47.27
CA LEU A 26 -34.29 43.12 48.18
C LEU A 26 -34.17 43.94 49.49
N ASN A 27 -32.99 43.94 50.11
CA ASN A 27 -32.77 44.70 51.35
C ASN A 27 -32.67 46.19 51.01
N LYS A 28 -33.73 46.93 51.28
CA LYS A 28 -33.81 48.37 51.03
C LYS A 28 -33.98 49.12 52.34
N ILE A 29 -33.30 50.27 52.42
CA ILE A 29 -33.45 51.25 53.47
C ILE A 29 -34.11 52.50 52.88
N SER A 30 -35.23 52.93 53.46
CA SER A 30 -35.80 54.24 53.16
C SER A 30 -35.23 55.27 54.13
N LEU A 31 -34.67 56.34 53.58
CA LEU A 31 -34.04 57.44 54.30
C LEU A 31 -34.93 58.69 54.18
N SER A 32 -35.32 59.22 55.33
CA SER A 32 -36.01 60.51 55.43
C SER A 32 -35.08 61.53 56.07
N PHE A 33 -34.95 62.71 55.46
CA PHE A 33 -34.00 63.74 55.88
C PHE A 33 -34.73 65.00 56.35
N SER A 34 -34.22 65.65 57.38
CA SER A 34 -34.56 67.03 57.75
C SER A 34 -34.15 68.01 56.64
N ASP A 35 -34.81 69.18 56.57
CA ASP A 35 -34.64 70.17 55.49
C ASP A 35 -33.19 70.65 55.31
N GLU A 36 -32.38 70.64 56.37
CA GLU A 36 -30.98 71.05 56.35
C GLU A 36 -30.08 70.18 55.45
N TRP A 37 -30.50 68.94 55.17
CA TRP A 37 -29.77 68.04 54.27
C TRP A 37 -30.07 68.30 52.79
N ALA A 38 -31.03 69.16 52.46
CA ALA A 38 -31.46 69.41 51.09
C ALA A 38 -30.33 69.94 50.19
N ILE A 39 -29.40 70.70 50.76
CA ILE A 39 -28.29 71.36 50.03
C ILE A 39 -27.08 70.45 49.75
N PHE A 40 -27.05 69.23 50.33
CA PHE A 40 -25.91 68.32 50.17
C PHE A 40 -26.21 67.19 49.19
N THR A 41 -25.18 66.78 48.45
CA THR A 41 -25.15 65.47 47.80
C THR A 41 -24.99 64.42 48.88
N LYS A 42 -25.96 63.51 48.98
CA LYS A 42 -26.02 62.53 50.06
C LYS A 42 -25.35 61.25 49.60
N GLN A 43 -24.48 60.70 50.43
CA GLN A 43 -23.86 59.39 50.20
C GLN A 43 -24.04 58.56 51.45
N ILE A 44 -24.46 57.31 51.30
CA ILE A 44 -24.53 56.36 52.41
C ILE A 44 -23.39 55.36 52.28
N ASP A 45 -22.74 55.08 53.40
CA ASP A 45 -21.76 54.02 53.48
C ASP A 45 -22.35 52.91 54.31
N PHE A 46 -22.28 51.70 53.76
CA PHE A 46 -22.58 50.47 54.45
C PHE A 46 -21.27 49.75 54.73
N THR A 47 -21.12 49.24 55.94
CA THR A 47 -19.98 48.42 56.33
C THR A 47 -20.49 47.11 56.87
N ASN A 48 -19.92 46.00 56.40
CA ASN A 48 -20.07 44.73 57.08
C ASN A 48 -18.94 44.62 58.10
N GLU A 49 -19.27 44.76 59.39
CA GLU A 49 -18.30 44.86 60.49
C GLU A 49 -17.40 43.62 60.61
N GLN A 50 -17.88 42.44 60.20
CA GLN A 50 -17.13 41.20 60.31
C GLN A 50 -16.08 41.07 59.20
N SER A 51 -16.43 41.43 57.97
CA SER A 51 -15.48 41.43 56.85
C SER A 51 -14.60 42.69 56.81
N GLY A 52 -15.04 43.79 57.42
CA GLY A 52 -14.46 45.11 57.26
C GLY A 52 -14.73 45.76 55.89
N GLU A 53 -15.45 45.09 54.98
CA GLU A 53 -15.77 45.66 53.68
C GLU A 53 -16.75 46.83 53.83
N THR A 54 -16.41 47.95 53.21
CA THR A 54 -17.27 49.14 53.14
C THR A 54 -17.65 49.40 51.68
N ARG A 55 -18.93 49.68 51.44
CA ARG A 55 -19.42 50.14 50.14
C ARG A 55 -20.12 51.46 50.30
N ARG A 56 -19.70 52.42 49.49
CA ARG A 56 -20.35 53.72 49.39
C ARG A 56 -21.32 53.69 48.24
N ILE A 57 -22.51 54.22 48.48
CA ILE A 57 -23.50 54.44 47.44
C ILE A 57 -23.86 55.92 47.45
N SER A 58 -23.86 56.53 46.28
CA SER A 58 -24.42 57.87 46.11
C SER A 58 -25.93 57.78 46.32
N ALA A 59 -26.38 58.28 47.45
CA ALA A 59 -27.77 58.24 47.88
C ALA A 59 -28.49 59.50 47.42
N GLU A 60 -28.61 59.71 46.11
CA GLU A 60 -29.41 60.83 45.58
C GLU A 60 -30.94 60.62 45.79
N VAL A 61 -31.39 59.50 46.35
CA VAL A 61 -32.82 59.14 46.46
C VAL A 61 -33.17 58.59 47.85
N GLY A 62 -34.31 58.98 48.42
CA GLY A 62 -34.82 58.58 49.75
C GLY A 62 -35.13 57.09 49.97
N VAL A 63 -34.74 56.21 49.04
CA VAL A 63 -34.66 54.76 49.23
C VAL A 63 -33.37 54.26 48.60
N CYS A 64 -32.51 53.62 49.38
CA CYS A 64 -31.28 52.99 48.93
C CYS A 64 -31.37 51.47 49.11
N THR A 65 -30.80 50.72 48.18
CA THR A 65 -30.61 49.27 48.35
C THR A 65 -29.31 49.03 49.10
N VAL A 66 -29.31 48.15 50.10
CA VAL A 66 -28.08 47.68 50.75
C VAL A 66 -27.29 46.87 49.72
N PRO A 67 -26.01 47.20 49.46
CA PRO A 67 -25.21 46.50 48.46
C PRO A 67 -25.17 45.00 48.74
N TRP A 68 -25.63 44.21 47.78
CA TRP A 68 -25.71 42.76 47.93
C TRP A 68 -24.34 42.13 48.14
N GLU A 69 -23.29 42.81 47.66
CA GLU A 69 -21.90 42.44 47.85
C GLU A 69 -21.53 42.34 49.35
N LEU A 70 -22.07 43.22 50.19
CA LEU A 70 -21.85 43.20 51.65
C LEU A 70 -22.70 42.15 52.38
N LEU A 71 -23.69 41.58 51.71
CA LEU A 71 -24.61 40.57 52.24
C LEU A 71 -24.17 39.13 51.90
N LYS A 72 -22.96 38.96 51.35
CA LYS A 72 -22.38 37.64 51.05
C LYS A 72 -21.86 36.90 52.28
N ALA A 73 -21.43 37.64 53.30
CA ALA A 73 -20.88 37.10 54.54
C ALA A 73 -21.80 37.44 55.72
N GLU A 74 -21.90 36.51 56.67
CA GLU A 74 -22.50 36.79 57.97
C GLU A 74 -21.77 37.96 58.66
N GLY A 75 -22.52 38.76 59.40
CA GLY A 75 -21.99 39.91 60.11
C GLY A 75 -23.00 41.03 60.29
N ASP A 76 -22.71 41.94 61.21
CA ASP A 76 -23.50 43.14 61.40
C ASP A 76 -23.25 44.14 60.27
N ILE A 77 -24.34 44.64 59.67
CA ILE A 77 -24.26 45.77 58.75
C ILE A 77 -24.47 47.04 59.54
N THR A 78 -23.49 47.93 59.51
CA THR A 78 -23.61 49.30 60.01
C THR A 78 -23.71 50.26 58.83
N CYS A 79 -24.32 51.41 59.07
CA CYS A 79 -24.36 52.48 58.09
C CYS A 79 -24.29 53.86 58.72
N TYR A 80 -23.79 54.82 57.95
CA TYR A 80 -23.88 56.23 58.24
C TYR A 80 -24.04 57.02 56.94
N VAL A 81 -24.61 58.21 57.02
CA VAL A 81 -24.83 59.08 55.87
C VAL A 81 -23.89 60.28 55.92
N ARG A 82 -23.41 60.67 54.75
CA ARG A 82 -22.56 61.82 54.48
C ARG A 82 -23.27 62.84 53.63
N GLY A 83 -23.14 64.10 54.02
CA GLY A 83 -23.50 65.26 53.21
C GLY A 83 -22.24 65.83 52.59
N ILE A 84 -22.13 65.72 51.27
CA ILE A 84 -21.04 66.28 50.47
C ILE A 84 -21.48 67.65 49.95
N GLY A 85 -20.65 68.67 50.18
CA GLY A 85 -20.85 70.02 49.66
C GLY A 85 -20.66 70.10 48.16
N SER A 86 -21.10 71.20 47.53
CA SER A 86 -20.91 71.42 46.08
C SER A 86 -19.44 71.49 45.64
N ASP A 87 -18.51 71.66 46.59
CA ASP A 87 -17.06 71.62 46.37
C ASP A 87 -16.47 70.19 46.44
N GLY A 88 -17.32 69.17 46.62
CA GLY A 88 -16.92 67.77 46.69
C GLY A 88 -16.34 67.33 48.04
N ARG A 89 -16.34 68.20 49.06
CA ARG A 89 -15.83 67.87 50.40
C ARG A 89 -16.94 67.36 51.32
N LEU A 90 -16.55 66.51 52.28
CA LEU A 90 -17.45 66.06 53.34
C LEU A 90 -17.77 67.24 54.27
N VAL A 91 -19.04 67.64 54.32
CA VAL A 91 -19.52 68.76 55.15
C VAL A 91 -20.24 68.26 56.40
N LEU A 92 -21.05 67.21 56.28
CA LEU A 92 -21.82 66.64 57.39
C LEU A 92 -21.73 65.11 57.38
N ARG A 93 -21.74 64.51 58.57
CA ARG A 93 -21.76 63.05 58.75
C ARG A 93 -22.67 62.70 59.92
N THR A 94 -23.54 61.72 59.73
CA THR A 94 -24.34 61.18 60.83
C THR A 94 -23.50 60.28 61.75
N ASN A 95 -24.04 59.94 62.93
CA ASN A 95 -23.53 58.78 63.67
C ASN A 95 -23.68 57.50 62.85
N GLU A 96 -22.88 56.50 63.23
CA GLU A 96 -23.04 55.13 62.76
C GLU A 96 -24.23 54.48 63.47
N ALA A 97 -25.05 53.77 62.70
CA ALA A 97 -26.15 52.99 63.19
C ALA A 97 -26.08 51.57 62.66
N ASN A 98 -26.24 50.60 63.56
CA ASN A 98 -26.39 49.21 63.18
C ASN A 98 -27.76 49.03 62.49
N LEU A 99 -27.70 48.56 61.25
CA LEU A 99 -28.84 48.33 60.39
C LEU A 99 -29.51 47.00 60.73
N GLY A 100 -28.71 45.96 60.97
CA GLY A 100 -29.11 44.63 61.38
C GLY A 100 -28.00 43.62 61.12
N THR A 101 -28.12 42.43 61.69
CA THR A 101 -27.22 41.29 61.43
C THR A 101 -27.66 40.57 60.16
N VAL A 102 -26.70 40.28 59.28
CA VAL A 102 -26.90 39.32 58.18
C VAL A 102 -26.94 37.93 58.80
N LEU A 103 -28.11 37.31 58.76
CA LEU A 103 -28.27 35.92 59.17
C LEU A 103 -27.83 35.04 57.99
N GLY A 104 -26.80 34.21 58.17
CA GLY A 104 -26.43 33.24 57.16
C GLY A 104 -27.40 32.07 57.17
N GLY A 105 -27.71 31.58 55.97
CA GLY A 105 -28.28 30.25 55.82
C GLY A 105 -27.12 29.26 55.76
N ASP A 106 -27.27 28.09 56.39
CA ASP A 106 -26.29 27.00 56.42
C ASP A 106 -25.96 26.39 55.03
N ASP A 107 -26.47 26.95 53.93
CA ASP A 107 -26.17 26.53 52.56
C ASP A 107 -25.29 27.58 51.86
N GLY A 108 -24.05 27.20 51.55
CA GLY A 108 -23.03 28.02 50.88
C GLY A 108 -23.30 28.36 49.40
N ASP A 109 -24.56 28.57 49.01
CA ASP A 109 -24.99 28.94 47.65
C ASP A 109 -25.74 30.29 47.65
N VAL A 110 -24.97 31.37 47.51
CA VAL A 110 -25.49 32.68 47.11
C VAL A 110 -25.34 32.83 45.58
N PRO A 111 -26.43 33.00 44.79
CA PRO A 111 -26.31 33.16 43.33
C PRO A 111 -25.45 34.38 42.94
N GLY A 112 -24.31 34.14 42.30
CA GLY A 112 -23.38 35.17 41.81
C GLY A 112 -23.83 35.93 40.56
N THR A 113 -25.14 36.17 40.38
CA THR A 113 -25.71 36.73 39.12
C THR A 113 -26.43 38.07 39.29
N GLY A 114 -26.17 38.79 40.38
CA GLY A 114 -26.60 40.19 40.51
C GLY A 114 -25.80 41.11 39.58
N THR A 115 -26.47 41.97 38.82
CA THR A 115 -25.81 43.06 38.07
C THR A 115 -24.95 43.88 39.04
N PRO A 116 -23.63 44.07 38.78
CA PRO A 116 -22.76 44.83 39.67
C PRO A 116 -23.32 46.23 39.93
N THR A 117 -23.06 46.78 41.13
CA THR A 117 -23.47 48.15 41.44
C THR A 117 -22.88 49.14 40.42
N PRO A 118 -23.60 50.21 40.01
CA PRO A 118 -23.19 51.12 38.93
C PRO A 118 -21.74 51.62 38.99
N ASP A 119 -21.20 51.84 40.19
CA ASP A 119 -19.80 52.26 40.38
C ASP A 119 -18.77 51.20 39.90
N VAL A 120 -19.12 49.91 39.88
CA VAL A 120 -18.27 48.81 39.37
C VAL A 120 -18.26 48.78 37.83
N CYS A 121 -19.32 49.26 37.17
CA CYS A 121 -19.36 49.39 35.71
C CYS A 121 -18.40 50.50 35.22
N ASP A 122 -18.34 51.63 35.93
CA ASP A 122 -17.42 52.71 35.62
C ASP A 122 -15.95 52.31 35.85
N GLU A 123 -15.69 51.47 36.84
CA GLU A 123 -14.36 50.88 37.07
C GLU A 123 -13.95 49.87 35.98
N THR A 124 -14.92 49.25 35.30
CA THR A 124 -14.69 48.32 34.18
C THR A 124 -14.44 49.05 32.86
N ALA A 125 -15.06 50.22 32.64
CA ALA A 125 -14.76 51.09 31.49
C ALA A 125 -13.30 51.61 31.49
N ALA A 126 -12.70 51.81 32.67
CA ALA A 126 -11.28 52.12 32.81
C ALA A 126 -10.34 50.96 32.39
N LYS A 127 -10.84 49.71 32.33
CA LYS A 127 -10.05 48.51 31.95
C LYS A 127 -10.06 48.19 30.45
N ILE A 128 -10.91 48.83 29.62
CA ILE A 128 -10.96 48.63 28.15
C ILE A 128 -9.91 49.48 27.40
N GLY A 129 -9.26 50.43 28.09
CA GLY A 129 -8.07 51.16 27.60
C GLY A 129 -8.38 52.40 26.74
N ASP A 130 -7.42 53.33 26.71
CA ASP A 130 -7.50 54.65 26.05
C ASP A 130 -6.77 54.64 24.69
N LEU A 131 -7.48 54.99 23.61
CA LEU A 131 -6.95 55.07 22.25
C LEU A 131 -5.81 56.09 22.08
N SER A 132 -5.69 57.06 23.00
CA SER A 132 -4.64 58.07 22.98
C SER A 132 -3.21 57.49 23.14
N LYS A 133 -3.12 56.23 23.60
CA LYS A 133 -1.86 55.52 23.89
C LYS A 133 -1.28 54.70 22.71
N LEU A 134 -1.94 54.65 21.55
CA LEU A 134 -1.39 54.03 20.33
C LEU A 134 -0.41 54.99 19.64
N GLU A 135 0.65 54.50 18.98
CA GLU A 135 1.68 55.32 18.32
C GLU A 135 1.41 55.63 16.83
N THR A 136 0.28 55.19 16.27
CA THR A 136 -0.09 55.47 14.87
C THR A 136 -0.32 56.97 14.64
N ASN A 137 -0.02 57.48 13.45
CA ASN A 137 -0.21 58.91 13.16
C ASN A 137 -1.69 59.28 13.06
N ASP A 138 -2.55 58.38 12.55
CA ASP A 138 -4.01 58.57 12.55
C ASP A 138 -4.68 57.79 13.70
N LYS A 139 -5.30 58.53 14.61
CA LYS A 139 -5.98 58.01 15.82
C LYS A 139 -7.46 58.38 15.87
N SER A 140 -8.01 58.83 14.74
CA SER A 140 -9.39 59.31 14.67
C SER A 140 -10.41 58.18 14.88
N GLN A 141 -10.13 56.97 14.39
CA GLN A 141 -10.89 55.73 14.64
C GLN A 141 -9.98 54.48 14.65
N LEU A 142 -10.38 53.43 15.38
CA LEU A 142 -9.66 52.15 15.49
C LEU A 142 -9.28 51.52 14.13
N VAL A 143 -10.13 51.69 13.11
CA VAL A 143 -9.92 51.13 11.77
C VAL A 143 -8.82 51.88 10.98
N ALA A 144 -8.63 53.19 11.22
CA ALA A 144 -7.60 53.98 10.55
C ALA A 144 -6.19 53.62 11.05
N ALA A 145 -6.04 53.44 12.36
CA ALA A 145 -4.82 52.93 12.98
C ALA A 145 -4.43 51.53 12.45
N ILE A 146 -5.41 50.65 12.24
CA ILE A 146 -5.20 49.30 11.68
C ILE A 146 -4.74 49.34 10.21
N ASN A 147 -5.26 50.27 9.40
CA ASN A 147 -4.88 50.41 8.00
C ASN A 147 -3.50 51.06 7.78
N GLU A 148 -3.02 51.89 8.72
CA GLU A 148 -1.65 52.44 8.71
C GLU A 148 -0.60 51.33 8.87
N LEU A 149 -0.84 50.41 9.80
CA LEU A 149 -0.02 49.21 10.01
C LEU A 149 0.08 48.31 8.77
N LYS A 150 -0.95 48.26 7.91
CA LYS A 150 -0.95 47.45 6.68
C LYS A 150 -0.04 47.99 5.56
N ARG A 151 0.31 49.28 5.56
CA ARG A 151 1.26 49.87 4.58
C ARG A 151 2.72 49.76 5.01
N ALA A 152 2.97 49.45 6.28
CA ALA A 152 4.31 49.17 6.80
C ALA A 152 4.83 47.77 6.40
N ASP A 153 4.00 46.94 5.74
CA ASP A 153 4.32 45.57 5.32
C ASP A 153 5.19 45.48 4.02
N GLY A 154 6.28 46.27 3.97
CA GLY A 154 7.58 45.90 3.40
C GLY A 154 7.80 45.79 1.87
N LEU A 155 8.52 46.76 1.25
CA LEU A 155 9.53 46.56 0.18
C LEU A 155 10.18 47.89 -0.30
N SER A 156 10.99 48.53 0.55
CA SER A 156 12.02 49.50 0.10
C SER A 156 13.36 49.10 0.71
N VAL A 157 14.35 48.77 -0.11
CA VAL A 157 15.69 48.31 0.30
C VAL A 157 16.56 49.50 0.78
N PHE A 158 17.37 49.30 1.82
CA PHE A 158 18.33 50.28 2.34
C PHE A 158 19.78 49.87 2.00
N GLU A 159 20.52 50.66 1.22
CA GLU A 159 21.85 50.27 0.71
C GLU A 159 23.02 50.90 1.51
N VAL A 160 24.06 50.10 1.77
CA VAL A 160 25.30 50.51 2.46
C VAL A 160 26.51 50.16 1.60
N THR A 161 27.41 51.13 1.37
CA THR A 161 28.64 50.97 0.58
C THR A 161 29.87 50.96 1.47
N LEU A 162 30.75 49.97 1.28
CA LEU A 162 32.03 49.89 2.01
C LEU A 162 33.23 50.13 1.09
N THR A 163 34.18 50.93 1.56
CA THR A 163 35.52 51.11 0.96
C THR A 163 36.57 50.53 1.90
N SER A 164 37.58 49.85 1.34
CA SER A 164 38.75 49.38 2.10
C SER A 164 39.97 50.20 1.73
N ALA A 165 40.64 50.76 2.74
CA ALA A 165 41.95 51.39 2.58
C ALA A 165 42.87 50.93 3.73
N ASP A 166 44.08 50.48 3.39
CA ASP A 166 45.10 49.99 4.33
C ASP A 166 44.59 48.96 5.36
N GLY A 167 43.69 48.07 4.92
CA GLY A 167 43.14 46.99 5.73
C GLY A 167 42.04 47.41 6.71
N VAL A 168 41.64 48.69 6.72
CA VAL A 168 40.53 49.20 7.52
C VAL A 168 39.31 49.41 6.61
N LEU A 169 38.15 48.91 7.04
CA LEU A 169 36.88 49.06 6.32
C LEU A 169 36.15 50.33 6.78
N ALA A 170 35.77 51.19 5.83
CA ALA A 170 34.97 52.38 6.07
C ALA A 170 33.62 52.27 5.35
N ALA A 171 32.53 52.61 6.05
CA ALA A 171 31.18 52.63 5.51
C ALA A 171 30.73 54.05 5.19
N ASP A 172 29.94 54.21 4.11
CA ASP A 172 29.30 55.48 3.79
C ASP A 172 28.08 55.81 4.69
N LYS A 173 27.58 54.81 5.44
CA LYS A 173 26.48 54.93 6.41
C LYS A 173 26.96 54.64 7.83
N THR A 174 26.43 55.38 8.79
CA THR A 174 26.79 55.23 10.21
C THR A 174 26.01 54.10 10.87
N PHE A 175 26.55 53.52 11.95
CA PHE A 175 25.89 52.49 12.75
C PHE A 175 24.45 52.87 13.17
N ALA A 176 24.25 54.12 13.62
CA ALA A 176 22.93 54.60 14.03
C ALA A 176 21.91 54.64 12.88
N GLN A 177 22.36 54.98 11.66
CA GLN A 177 21.49 55.01 10.48
C GLN A 177 21.12 53.61 10.01
N VAL A 178 22.09 52.69 10.01
CA VAL A 178 21.83 51.29 9.67
C VAL A 178 20.88 50.67 10.70
N LYS A 179 21.13 50.88 11.99
CA LYS A 179 20.26 50.43 13.07
C LYS A 179 18.82 50.94 12.95
N ALA A 180 18.66 52.21 12.59
CA ALA A 180 17.34 52.79 12.38
C ALA A 180 16.60 52.14 11.20
N ALA A 181 17.28 51.90 10.07
CA ALA A 181 16.66 51.24 8.91
C ALA A 181 16.23 49.78 9.19
N VAL A 182 17.02 49.06 10.00
CA VAL A 182 16.72 47.71 10.47
C VAL A 182 15.49 47.70 11.38
N ALA A 183 15.46 48.61 12.37
CA ALA A 183 14.33 48.75 13.27
C ALA A 183 13.03 49.13 12.52
N ASP A 184 13.16 49.82 11.39
CA ASP A 184 12.07 50.22 10.49
C ASP A 184 11.67 49.12 9.48
N GLY A 185 12.21 47.90 9.61
CA GLY A 185 11.81 46.71 8.84
C GLY A 185 12.30 46.66 7.38
N LYS A 186 13.30 47.46 7.01
CA LYS A 186 13.80 47.53 5.62
C LYS A 186 14.94 46.53 5.38
N PRO A 187 14.90 45.70 4.31
CA PRO A 187 16.02 44.82 3.97
C PRO A 187 17.26 45.64 3.56
N VAL A 188 18.43 45.29 4.10
CA VAL A 188 19.70 46.02 3.88
C VAL A 188 20.57 45.28 2.88
N LEU A 189 21.01 45.97 1.82
CA LEU A 189 21.88 45.42 0.77
C LEU A 189 23.25 46.11 0.78
N LYS A 190 24.33 45.35 0.55
CA LYS A 190 25.71 45.89 0.60
C LYS A 190 26.39 45.84 -0.75
N VAL A 191 27.07 46.93 -1.09
CA VAL A 191 27.84 47.10 -2.33
C VAL A 191 29.29 47.45 -1.98
N HIS A 192 30.26 46.70 -2.51
CA HIS A 192 31.66 47.10 -2.42
C HIS A 192 31.97 48.21 -3.44
N SER A 193 32.96 49.07 -3.17
CA SER A 193 33.29 50.19 -4.06
C SER A 193 33.77 49.82 -5.47
N ASP A 194 34.11 48.55 -5.69
CA ASP A 194 34.46 47.95 -6.99
C ASP A 194 33.23 47.47 -7.79
N GLY A 195 32.04 47.47 -7.19
CA GLY A 195 30.76 47.17 -7.84
C GLY A 195 30.19 45.78 -7.54
N ASP A 196 30.86 44.94 -6.76
CA ASP A 196 30.34 43.62 -6.41
C ASP A 196 29.32 43.70 -5.26
N VAL A 197 28.16 43.07 -5.47
CA VAL A 197 27.03 43.06 -4.53
C VAL A 197 27.03 41.76 -3.73
N LEU A 198 27.15 41.88 -2.41
CA LEU A 198 27.05 40.77 -1.48
C LEU A 198 25.72 40.92 -0.72
N TRP A 199 24.96 39.83 -0.65
CA TRP A 199 23.63 39.82 -0.03
C TRP A 199 23.78 39.49 1.45
N PHE A 200 23.27 40.35 2.32
CA PHE A 200 23.30 40.14 3.76
C PHE A 200 21.89 40.13 4.33
N PHE A 201 21.65 39.20 5.25
CA PHE A 201 20.50 39.19 6.13
C PHE A 201 20.93 39.69 7.51
N LEU A 202 20.07 40.45 8.14
CA LEU A 202 20.31 41.05 9.45
C LEU A 202 20.02 40.04 10.56
N LEU A 203 20.98 39.86 11.47
CA LEU A 203 20.76 39.23 12.77
C LEU A 203 21.06 40.27 13.84
N ASP A 204 20.04 40.98 14.33
CA ASP A 204 20.26 41.97 15.39
C ASP A 204 20.67 41.26 16.70
N LYS A 205 21.89 41.55 17.18
CA LYS A 205 22.47 40.97 18.38
C LYS A 205 23.00 42.10 19.28
N SER A 206 22.08 42.68 20.05
CA SER A 206 22.31 43.61 21.17
C SER A 206 22.46 45.10 20.82
N PRO A 207 22.34 46.00 21.81
CA PRO A 207 22.29 47.44 21.55
C PRO A 207 23.59 48.05 20.98
N ALA A 208 24.74 47.39 21.13
CA ALA A 208 26.06 47.94 20.81
C ALA A 208 26.64 47.46 19.47
N GLU A 209 26.10 46.39 18.89
CA GLU A 209 26.63 45.73 17.69
C GLU A 209 25.49 45.21 16.81
N ILE A 210 25.68 45.20 15.49
CA ILE A 210 24.73 44.62 14.53
C ILE A 210 25.50 43.64 13.65
N ASP A 211 25.09 42.38 13.69
CA ASP A 211 25.66 41.33 12.87
C ASP A 211 24.88 41.16 11.57
N PHE A 212 25.63 41.05 10.48
CA PHE A 212 25.16 40.77 9.14
C PHE A 212 25.68 39.42 8.73
N VAL A 213 24.81 38.56 8.21
CA VAL A 213 25.18 37.27 7.65
C VAL A 213 24.93 37.30 6.16
N GLY A 214 25.99 37.12 5.38
CA GLY A 214 25.89 37.10 3.94
C GLY A 214 26.71 35.99 3.32
N PHE A 215 26.65 35.91 2.01
CA PHE A 215 27.45 34.99 1.22
C PHE A 215 28.62 35.77 0.62
N ALA A 216 29.85 35.32 0.85
CA ALA A 216 31.06 35.88 0.22
C ALA A 216 31.19 35.43 -1.25
N ASP A 217 30.68 34.23 -1.56
CA ASP A 217 30.44 33.69 -2.90
C ASP A 217 29.25 32.71 -2.84
N GLU A 218 28.89 32.02 -3.93
CA GLU A 218 27.74 31.10 -3.98
C GLU A 218 27.71 30.01 -2.89
N GLN A 219 28.82 29.73 -2.19
CA GLN A 219 28.93 28.59 -1.27
C GLN A 219 29.60 28.91 0.09
N ILE A 220 30.02 30.15 0.34
CA ILE A 220 30.73 30.54 1.57
C ILE A 220 29.95 31.61 2.33
N LEU A 221 29.56 31.29 3.57
CA LEU A 221 28.92 32.23 4.48
C LEU A 221 29.98 33.11 5.18
N ALA A 222 29.74 34.41 5.23
CA ALA A 222 30.57 35.40 5.90
C ALA A 222 29.72 36.25 6.85
N TYR A 223 30.29 36.57 8.01
CA TYR A 223 29.69 37.40 9.03
C TYR A 223 30.42 38.75 9.08
N LEU A 224 29.66 39.84 9.15
CA LEU A 224 30.17 41.20 9.29
C LEU A 224 29.46 41.87 10.46
N THR A 225 30.22 42.47 11.37
CA THR A 225 29.70 43.14 12.55
C THR A 225 29.96 44.63 12.45
N ALA A 226 28.91 45.44 12.57
CA ALA A 226 29.00 46.88 12.73
C ALA A 226 28.92 47.23 14.22
N LYS A 227 29.81 48.11 14.72
CA LYS A 227 29.86 48.48 16.13
C LYS A 227 29.44 49.93 16.36
N GLN A 228 28.94 50.23 17.57
CA GLN A 228 28.43 51.55 17.93
C GLN A 228 29.48 52.67 17.86
N ASP A 229 30.76 52.34 18.00
CA ASP A 229 31.88 53.28 17.85
C ASP A 229 32.18 53.65 16.38
N GLY A 230 31.49 53.05 15.42
CA GLY A 230 31.63 53.28 13.98
C GLY A 230 32.59 52.33 13.26
N SER A 231 33.23 51.40 13.97
CA SER A 231 34.11 50.38 13.38
C SER A 231 33.32 49.18 12.80
N TRP A 232 33.92 48.50 11.82
CA TRP A 232 33.34 47.33 11.14
C TRP A 232 34.34 46.17 11.11
N GLU A 233 33.90 44.96 11.48
CA GLU A 233 34.74 43.75 11.58
C GLU A 233 34.15 42.58 10.77
N THR A 234 34.98 41.80 10.08
CA THR A 234 34.54 40.63 9.29
C THR A 234 35.11 39.34 9.85
N THR A 235 34.27 38.31 10.00
CA THR A 235 34.69 36.94 10.36
C THR A 235 34.07 35.95 9.36
N VAL A 236 34.90 35.17 8.67
CA VAL A 236 34.44 34.13 7.75
C VAL A 236 34.25 32.83 8.52
N THR A 237 33.01 32.36 8.62
CA THR A 237 32.67 31.30 9.59
C THR A 237 32.16 30.05 8.88
N ALA A 238 33.06 29.34 8.20
CA ALA A 238 32.97 27.92 7.81
C ALA A 238 31.88 27.44 6.81
N ARG A 239 32.22 26.36 6.08
CA ARG A 239 31.34 25.61 5.13
C ARG A 239 30.17 24.92 5.85
N VAL A 240 29.03 24.81 5.16
CA VAL A 240 27.81 23.99 5.44
C VAL A 240 28.01 22.90 6.51
N THR A 241 27.31 23.03 7.65
CA THR A 241 27.31 22.07 8.78
C THR A 241 25.91 21.52 9.11
N VAL A 242 25.80 20.68 10.15
CA VAL A 242 24.64 19.84 10.55
C VAL A 242 23.30 20.58 10.67
N GLU A 243 23.29 21.88 10.90
CA GLU A 243 22.06 22.69 10.95
C GLU A 243 21.38 22.83 9.57
N MET A 244 22.14 22.85 8.48
CA MET A 244 21.56 22.80 7.12
C MET A 244 20.93 21.42 6.83
N LEU A 245 21.41 20.37 7.51
CA LEU A 245 20.78 19.05 7.51
C LEU A 245 19.45 19.09 8.29
N SER A 246 19.36 19.89 9.36
CA SER A 246 18.13 20.12 10.13
C SER A 246 17.10 20.91 9.32
N GLU A 247 17.50 21.96 8.62
CA GLU A 247 16.57 22.73 7.76
C GLU A 247 16.10 21.93 6.53
N LEU A 248 16.96 21.06 5.96
CA LEU A 248 16.56 20.13 4.92
C LEU A 248 15.58 19.08 5.47
N SER A 249 15.79 18.63 6.71
CA SER A 249 14.87 17.75 7.45
C SER A 249 13.53 18.45 7.76
N ASP A 250 13.53 19.75 8.01
CA ASP A 250 12.30 20.53 8.22
C ASP A 250 11.55 20.79 6.91
N LYS A 251 12.26 21.01 5.79
CA LYS A 251 11.67 21.19 4.45
C LYS A 251 11.15 19.88 3.83
N LEU A 252 11.79 18.75 4.12
CA LEU A 252 11.30 17.40 3.76
C LEU A 252 10.22 16.89 4.74
N GLY A 253 10.12 17.53 5.92
CA GLY A 253 9.24 17.13 7.02
C GLY A 253 9.81 16.00 7.88
N ASN A 254 9.45 15.99 9.17
CA ASN A 254 9.84 14.94 10.11
C ASN A 254 8.81 13.79 10.11
N LEU A 255 9.25 12.54 9.88
CA LEU A 255 8.43 11.33 10.03
C LEU A 255 7.80 11.22 11.43
N GLY A 256 8.50 11.77 12.44
CA GLY A 256 8.07 11.97 13.82
C GLY A 256 6.82 12.84 13.98
N ASN A 257 6.54 13.76 13.05
CA ASN A 257 5.42 14.69 13.13
C ASN A 257 4.14 14.15 12.47
N LEU A 258 4.22 13.02 11.76
CA LEU A 258 3.04 12.32 11.27
C LEU A 258 2.27 11.71 12.45
N THR A 259 0.94 11.75 12.40
CA THR A 259 0.04 11.21 13.44
C THR A 259 -0.05 9.68 13.46
N THR A 260 0.72 9.03 12.58
CA THR A 260 0.87 7.59 12.41
C THR A 260 1.72 6.96 13.51
N THR A 261 1.27 5.90 14.15
CA THR A 261 2.01 5.02 15.08
C THR A 261 3.25 4.31 14.49
N ALA A 262 3.34 4.07 13.18
CA ALA A 262 4.37 3.37 12.43
C ALA A 262 5.32 4.36 11.73
N LYS A 263 6.39 4.74 12.42
CA LYS A 263 7.35 5.79 12.00
C LYS A 263 8.74 5.25 11.65
N THR A 264 8.85 3.98 11.29
CA THR A 264 10.15 3.34 11.00
C THR A 264 10.66 3.64 9.58
N SER A 265 9.77 4.01 8.65
CA SER A 265 10.11 4.54 7.34
C SER A 265 8.95 5.38 6.78
N LEU A 266 9.21 6.23 5.77
CA LEU A 266 8.14 6.95 5.05
C LEU A 266 7.11 5.99 4.46
N VAL A 267 7.56 4.81 3.98
CA VAL A 267 6.67 3.75 3.48
C VAL A 267 5.78 3.19 4.59
N ALA A 268 6.32 3.00 5.80
CA ALA A 268 5.55 2.54 6.96
C ALA A 268 4.47 3.54 7.38
N ALA A 269 4.80 4.83 7.45
CA ALA A 269 3.81 5.86 7.80
C ALA A 269 2.75 6.08 6.72
N ILE A 270 3.12 6.01 5.43
CA ILE A 270 2.16 6.06 4.32
C ILE A 270 1.19 4.87 4.39
N ASN A 271 1.68 3.66 4.67
CA ASN A 271 0.85 2.46 4.80
C ASN A 271 -0.13 2.57 5.99
N GLU A 272 0.26 3.24 7.09
CA GLU A 272 -0.63 3.47 8.21
C GLU A 272 -1.69 4.54 7.94
N LEU A 273 -1.34 5.72 7.40
CA LEU A 273 -2.34 6.74 7.03
C LEU A 273 -3.40 6.16 6.10
N LYS A 274 -2.96 5.30 5.18
CA LYS A 274 -3.82 4.56 4.27
C LYS A 274 -4.74 3.58 4.99
N SER A 275 -4.29 2.94 6.07
CA SER A 275 -5.12 2.08 6.91
C SER A 275 -6.08 2.85 7.82
N GLY A 276 -5.73 4.10 8.18
CA GLY A 276 -6.49 4.97 9.08
C GLY A 276 -7.47 5.92 8.39
N ALA A 277 -7.48 6.01 7.06
CA ALA A 277 -8.47 6.76 6.30
C ALA A 277 -9.85 6.10 6.48
N ALA A 278 -10.59 6.56 7.49
CA ALA A 278 -11.95 6.12 7.74
C ALA A 278 -12.80 6.39 6.49
N VAL A 279 -13.28 5.32 5.89
CA VAL A 279 -14.17 5.35 4.74
C VAL A 279 -15.49 5.98 5.19
N THR A 280 -15.71 7.26 4.88
CA THR A 280 -16.91 8.01 5.30
C THR A 280 -18.13 7.62 4.47
N GLU A 281 -19.33 7.81 5.01
CA GLU A 281 -20.59 7.58 4.28
C GLU A 281 -20.65 8.37 2.95
N GLN A 282 -20.00 9.53 2.92
CA GLN A 282 -19.93 10.40 1.74
C GLN A 282 -18.96 9.84 0.68
N THR A 283 -17.83 9.29 1.10
CA THR A 283 -16.89 8.57 0.21
C THR A 283 -17.53 7.31 -0.38
N VAL A 284 -18.24 6.54 0.44
CA VAL A 284 -18.93 5.30 0.02
C VAL A 284 -20.08 5.57 -0.94
N SER A 285 -20.84 6.66 -0.71
CA SER A 285 -21.91 7.08 -1.62
C SER A 285 -21.39 7.58 -2.97
N GLY A 286 -20.24 8.26 -3.00
CA GLY A 286 -19.54 8.59 -4.25
C GLY A 286 -19.11 7.37 -5.06
N TRP A 287 -18.94 6.20 -4.44
CA TRP A 287 -18.65 4.92 -5.09
C TRP A 287 -19.91 4.12 -5.50
N GLY A 288 -21.12 4.66 -5.28
CA GLY A 288 -22.38 4.02 -5.65
C GLY A 288 -22.98 3.06 -4.60
N PHE A 289 -22.55 3.15 -3.33
CA PHE A 289 -23.04 2.33 -2.23
C PHE A 289 -23.85 3.20 -1.24
N THR A 290 -24.94 2.69 -0.65
CA THR A 290 -25.83 3.49 0.23
C THR A 290 -26.09 2.78 1.55
N LYS A 291 -26.18 3.54 2.65
CA LYS A 291 -26.52 3.02 3.99
C LYS A 291 -27.97 2.54 4.01
N ASN A 292 -28.20 1.34 4.50
CA ASN A 292 -29.51 0.69 4.43
C ASN A 292 -30.49 1.34 5.42
N THR A 293 -31.35 2.26 4.96
CA THR A 293 -32.32 3.00 5.79
C THR A 293 -33.73 2.40 5.78
N GLY A 294 -33.91 1.14 5.37
CA GLY A 294 -35.16 0.41 5.59
C GLY A 294 -36.39 0.88 4.79
N THR A 295 -36.21 1.61 3.67
CA THR A 295 -37.33 1.98 2.79
C THR A 295 -37.52 0.99 1.64
N TYR A 296 -38.75 0.46 1.57
CA TYR A 296 -39.20 -0.57 0.63
C TYR A 296 -39.11 -0.11 -0.83
N SER A 297 -38.27 -0.80 -1.62
CA SER A 297 -38.29 -0.73 -3.09
C SER A 297 -38.65 -2.10 -3.64
N LYS A 298 -39.78 -2.19 -4.34
CA LYS A 298 -40.28 -3.43 -4.97
C LYS A 298 -39.30 -3.88 -6.08
N PRO A 299 -38.80 -5.13 -6.07
CA PRO A 299 -37.98 -5.64 -7.17
C PRO A 299 -38.73 -5.57 -8.50
N ALA A 300 -38.04 -5.18 -9.58
CA ALA A 300 -38.63 -5.12 -10.93
C ALA A 300 -39.20 -6.47 -11.40
N GLY A 301 -38.61 -7.59 -10.93
CA GLY A 301 -39.06 -8.96 -11.20
C GLY A 301 -40.09 -9.53 -10.20
N GLY A 302 -40.55 -8.74 -9.23
CA GLY A 302 -41.39 -9.23 -8.12
C GLY A 302 -40.59 -9.98 -7.04
N ILE A 303 -41.29 -10.47 -6.00
CA ILE A 303 -40.67 -11.13 -4.84
C ILE A 303 -40.52 -12.63 -5.11
N PRO A 304 -39.32 -13.23 -4.97
CA PRO A 304 -39.11 -14.67 -5.15
C PRO A 304 -39.93 -15.53 -4.17
N LYS A 305 -40.43 -16.70 -4.62
CA LYS A 305 -41.21 -17.64 -3.79
C LYS A 305 -40.45 -18.08 -2.53
N THR A 306 -39.13 -18.27 -2.61
CA THR A 306 -38.24 -18.67 -1.50
C THR A 306 -38.11 -17.62 -0.39
N ASP A 307 -38.56 -16.40 -0.65
CA ASP A 307 -38.47 -15.28 0.30
C ASP A 307 -39.80 -15.04 1.03
N LEU A 308 -40.83 -15.82 0.68
CA LEU A 308 -42.09 -15.90 1.40
C LEU A 308 -41.96 -16.86 2.59
N ALA A 309 -42.77 -16.70 3.63
CA ALA A 309 -42.80 -17.66 4.74
C ALA A 309 -43.16 -19.08 4.24
N SER A 310 -42.62 -20.12 4.90
CA SER A 310 -42.77 -21.53 4.49
C SER A 310 -44.21 -21.97 4.27
N ALA A 311 -45.15 -21.43 5.04
CA ALA A 311 -46.57 -21.69 4.87
C ALA A 311 -47.11 -21.19 3.51
N VAL A 312 -46.70 -20.00 3.07
CA VAL A 312 -47.11 -19.43 1.77
C VAL A 312 -46.50 -20.22 0.62
N GLN A 313 -45.23 -20.62 0.76
CA GLN A 313 -44.56 -21.48 -0.22
C GLN A 313 -45.29 -22.80 -0.40
N THR A 314 -45.74 -23.40 0.70
CA THR A 314 -46.49 -24.66 0.73
C THR A 314 -47.82 -24.53 -0.01
N SER A 315 -48.62 -23.50 0.29
CA SER A 315 -49.89 -23.26 -0.39
C SER A 315 -49.70 -23.02 -1.90
N LEU A 316 -48.68 -22.24 -2.30
CA LEU A 316 -48.37 -22.05 -3.72
C LEU A 316 -47.92 -23.36 -4.38
N GLY A 317 -47.14 -24.20 -3.70
CA GLY A 317 -46.73 -25.51 -4.21
C GLY A 317 -47.92 -26.44 -4.48
N LYS A 318 -48.93 -26.42 -3.60
CA LYS A 318 -50.18 -27.16 -3.81
C LYS A 318 -51.00 -26.62 -4.97
N ALA A 319 -50.99 -25.30 -5.21
CA ALA A 319 -51.62 -24.71 -6.39
C ALA A 319 -50.91 -25.12 -7.68
N ASP A 320 -49.57 -25.16 -7.68
CA ASP A 320 -48.77 -25.57 -8.84
C ASP A 320 -48.99 -27.05 -9.20
N SER A 321 -49.20 -27.91 -8.20
CA SER A 321 -49.43 -29.36 -8.37
C SER A 321 -50.91 -29.76 -8.49
N ALA A 322 -51.83 -28.82 -8.34
CA ALA A 322 -53.26 -29.08 -8.47
C ALA A 322 -53.59 -29.45 -9.91
N LEU A 323 -54.24 -30.60 -10.11
CA LEU A 323 -54.66 -31.04 -11.43
C LEU A 323 -55.81 -30.16 -11.92
N GLN A 324 -55.54 -29.27 -12.88
CA GLN A 324 -56.60 -28.44 -13.48
C GLN A 324 -57.37 -29.18 -14.59
N THR A 325 -56.75 -30.21 -15.19
CA THR A 325 -57.31 -31.10 -16.22
C THR A 325 -56.53 -32.42 -16.23
N VAL A 326 -57.16 -33.53 -16.66
CA VAL A 326 -56.48 -34.84 -16.75
C VAL A 326 -55.40 -34.80 -17.85
N PRO A 327 -54.14 -35.24 -17.58
CA PRO A 327 -53.05 -35.15 -18.56
C PRO A 327 -53.26 -36.05 -19.79
N SER A 328 -52.89 -35.56 -20.98
CA SER A 328 -53.04 -36.26 -22.28
C SER A 328 -52.17 -37.53 -22.44
N THR A 329 -51.25 -37.79 -21.51
CA THR A 329 -50.42 -39.00 -21.43
C THR A 329 -51.19 -40.18 -20.86
N TYR A 330 -52.27 -39.91 -20.15
CA TYR A 330 -53.20 -40.91 -19.69
C TYR A 330 -54.22 -41.15 -20.80
N ARG A 331 -54.10 -42.30 -21.48
CA ARG A 331 -55.08 -42.73 -22.47
C ARG A 331 -56.16 -43.55 -21.79
N THR A 332 -57.38 -43.49 -22.32
CA THR A 332 -58.36 -44.53 -22.03
C THR A 332 -57.79 -45.87 -22.50
N ALA A 333 -58.07 -46.94 -21.76
CA ALA A 333 -57.60 -48.29 -22.10
C ALA A 333 -57.85 -48.63 -23.59
N SER A 334 -58.98 -48.19 -24.15
CA SER A 334 -59.39 -48.40 -25.54
C SER A 334 -58.49 -47.75 -26.60
N ALA A 335 -57.93 -46.57 -26.35
CA ALA A 335 -57.10 -45.88 -27.32
C ALA A 335 -55.71 -46.52 -27.46
N GLN A 336 -55.27 -47.24 -26.44
CA GLN A 336 -53.95 -47.88 -26.39
C GLN A 336 -53.93 -49.24 -27.09
N ASP A 337 -54.98 -50.04 -26.94
CA ASP A 337 -55.11 -51.35 -27.60
C ASP A 337 -55.00 -51.23 -29.14
N SER A 338 -55.37 -50.08 -29.72
CA SER A 338 -55.21 -49.80 -31.16
C SER A 338 -53.75 -49.64 -31.60
N ILE A 339 -52.88 -49.10 -30.75
CA ILE A 339 -51.46 -48.86 -31.06
C ILE A 339 -50.67 -50.16 -30.98
N ASP A 340 -50.95 -50.98 -29.96
CA ASP A 340 -50.24 -52.23 -29.70
C ASP A 340 -50.39 -53.25 -30.85
N SER A 341 -51.47 -53.14 -31.64
CA SER A 341 -51.71 -53.96 -32.84
C SER A 341 -50.65 -53.80 -33.94
N GLY A 342 -49.86 -52.71 -33.92
CA GLY A 342 -48.76 -52.42 -34.85
C GLY A 342 -47.38 -52.93 -34.42
N LYS A 343 -47.29 -53.74 -33.37
CA LYS A 343 -46.03 -54.23 -32.79
C LYS A 343 -45.90 -55.77 -32.91
N VAL A 344 -44.68 -56.31 -32.74
CA VAL A 344 -44.39 -57.76 -32.65
C VAL A 344 -43.57 -58.08 -31.40
N ASP A 345 -43.53 -59.34 -30.96
CA ASP A 345 -42.82 -59.74 -29.73
C ASP A 345 -41.30 -59.64 -29.86
N LYS A 346 -40.67 -59.17 -28.78
CA LYS A 346 -39.23 -59.03 -28.64
C LYS A 346 -38.59 -60.34 -28.21
N VAL A 347 -37.48 -60.70 -28.84
CA VAL A 347 -36.62 -61.82 -28.43
C VAL A 347 -35.25 -61.26 -28.04
N THR A 348 -34.78 -61.57 -26.83
CA THR A 348 -33.50 -61.07 -26.29
C THR A 348 -32.33 -61.43 -27.21
N GLY A 349 -31.50 -60.44 -27.55
CA GLY A 349 -30.32 -60.58 -28.41
C GLY A 349 -30.57 -60.37 -29.90
N LYS A 350 -31.83 -60.21 -30.33
CA LYS A 350 -32.20 -60.02 -31.74
C LYS A 350 -32.78 -58.63 -32.01
N GLY A 351 -32.51 -58.09 -33.19
CA GLY A 351 -33.09 -56.84 -33.69
C GLY A 351 -33.88 -57.01 -34.98
N LEU A 352 -34.59 -55.96 -35.41
CA LEU A 352 -35.14 -55.85 -36.78
C LEU A 352 -33.98 -55.53 -37.73
N SER A 353 -33.61 -56.45 -38.62
CA SER A 353 -32.45 -56.24 -39.48
C SER A 353 -32.68 -55.12 -40.50
N THR A 354 -31.62 -54.34 -40.76
CA THR A 354 -31.60 -53.35 -41.85
C THR A 354 -30.59 -53.72 -42.95
N ASN A 355 -29.45 -54.33 -42.59
CA ASN A 355 -28.54 -55.00 -43.52
C ASN A 355 -27.85 -56.15 -42.77
N ASP A 356 -28.18 -57.40 -43.09
CA ASP A 356 -27.48 -58.58 -42.54
C ASP A 356 -26.10 -58.75 -43.23
N TYR A 357 -25.08 -59.26 -42.52
CA TYR A 357 -23.80 -59.58 -43.15
C TYR A 357 -23.98 -60.65 -44.23
N THR A 358 -23.39 -60.43 -45.40
CA THR A 358 -23.12 -61.53 -46.32
C THR A 358 -22.03 -62.43 -45.73
N ALA A 359 -22.07 -63.73 -46.04
CA ALA A 359 -21.08 -64.70 -45.54
C ALA A 359 -19.62 -64.28 -45.81
N ALA A 360 -19.37 -63.53 -46.89
CA ALA A 360 -18.04 -63.03 -47.27
C ALA A 360 -17.50 -61.92 -46.34
N ALA A 361 -18.37 -61.04 -45.84
CA ALA A 361 -17.97 -60.00 -44.88
C ALA A 361 -17.61 -60.62 -43.53
N LYS A 362 -18.35 -61.66 -43.12
CA LYS A 362 -18.02 -62.44 -41.91
C LYS A 362 -16.64 -63.10 -42.02
N ALA A 363 -16.29 -63.67 -43.17
CA ALA A 363 -15.00 -64.32 -43.38
C ALA A 363 -13.79 -63.36 -43.24
N LYS A 364 -13.92 -62.09 -43.63
CA LYS A 364 -12.86 -61.09 -43.45
C LYS A 364 -12.57 -60.78 -41.98
N VAL A 365 -13.61 -60.76 -41.14
CA VAL A 365 -13.47 -60.58 -39.68
C VAL A 365 -12.85 -61.82 -39.03
N ASP A 366 -13.23 -63.01 -39.50
CA ASP A 366 -12.72 -64.27 -38.96
C ASP A 366 -11.20 -64.44 -39.21
N ALA A 367 -10.66 -63.85 -40.28
CA ALA A 367 -9.25 -63.89 -40.69
C ALA A 367 -8.30 -63.05 -39.81
N ILE A 368 -8.81 -62.25 -38.87
CA ILE A 368 -7.97 -61.51 -37.91
C ILE A 368 -7.34 -62.53 -36.94
N PRO A 369 -5.99 -62.60 -36.83
CA PRO A 369 -5.31 -63.54 -35.94
C PRO A 369 -5.58 -63.20 -34.47
N ALA A 370 -5.51 -64.20 -33.58
CA ALA A 370 -5.84 -64.03 -32.17
C ALA A 370 -4.85 -63.15 -31.37
N SER A 371 -3.68 -62.85 -31.93
CA SER A 371 -2.65 -62.00 -31.31
C SER A 371 -1.91 -61.21 -32.40
N PRO A 372 -2.53 -60.15 -32.96
CA PRO A 372 -1.86 -59.31 -33.94
C PRO A 372 -0.63 -58.66 -33.29
N LYS A 373 0.55 -58.85 -33.89
CA LYS A 373 1.81 -58.29 -33.38
C LYS A 373 1.90 -56.81 -33.77
N TYR A 374 1.87 -55.93 -32.78
CA TYR A 374 2.22 -54.52 -32.88
C TYR A 374 3.55 -54.36 -32.13
N THR A 375 4.68 -54.22 -32.82
CA THR A 375 5.98 -54.05 -32.15
C THR A 375 6.13 -52.60 -31.71
N ASP A 376 5.97 -52.38 -30.42
CA ASP A 376 6.31 -51.14 -29.73
C ASP A 376 7.82 -51.09 -29.50
N THR A 377 8.60 -50.86 -30.55
CA THR A 377 10.01 -50.47 -30.38
C THR A 377 10.03 -49.00 -29.98
N VAL A 378 9.83 -48.75 -28.69
CA VAL A 378 10.08 -47.44 -28.08
C VAL A 378 11.57 -47.14 -28.24
N TYR A 379 11.86 -46.14 -29.05
CA TYR A 379 13.20 -45.57 -29.22
C TYR A 379 13.67 -44.97 -27.89
N ASP A 380 14.72 -45.53 -27.28
CA ASP A 380 15.34 -45.01 -26.07
C ASP A 380 16.29 -43.85 -26.42
N ASP A 381 15.75 -42.64 -26.37
CA ASP A 381 16.47 -41.39 -26.59
C ASP A 381 17.04 -40.78 -25.30
N THR A 382 17.06 -41.55 -24.19
CA THR A 382 17.51 -41.06 -22.87
C THR A 382 18.91 -40.43 -22.93
N ALA A 383 19.83 -41.02 -23.70
CA ALA A 383 21.18 -40.48 -23.86
C ALA A 383 21.21 -39.13 -24.62
N VAL A 384 20.30 -38.94 -25.58
CA VAL A 384 20.17 -37.68 -26.34
C VAL A 384 19.48 -36.62 -25.49
N LYS A 385 18.40 -36.99 -24.79
CA LYS A 385 17.69 -36.11 -23.84
C LYS A 385 18.60 -35.63 -22.73
N ASN A 386 19.38 -36.50 -22.10
CA ASN A 386 20.30 -36.11 -21.02
C ASN A 386 21.35 -35.09 -21.48
N ARG A 387 21.81 -35.20 -22.73
CA ARG A 387 22.76 -34.23 -23.31
C ARG A 387 22.10 -32.91 -23.69
N LEU A 388 20.87 -32.95 -24.22
CA LEU A 388 20.09 -31.74 -24.49
C LEU A 388 19.81 -30.97 -23.19
N THR A 389 19.38 -31.67 -22.13
CA THR A 389 19.16 -31.08 -20.81
C THR A 389 20.43 -30.48 -20.21
N ALA A 390 21.60 -31.11 -20.38
CA ALA A 390 22.87 -30.54 -19.94
C ALA A 390 23.19 -29.20 -20.65
N VAL A 391 22.96 -29.14 -21.96
CA VAL A 391 23.15 -27.92 -22.76
C VAL A 391 22.12 -26.85 -22.42
N GLU A 392 20.85 -27.21 -22.23
CA GLU A 392 19.79 -26.29 -21.81
C GLU A 392 20.09 -25.68 -20.43
N ASN A 393 20.64 -26.46 -19.50
CA ASN A 393 21.05 -25.97 -18.18
C ASN A 393 22.26 -25.02 -18.26
N GLU A 394 23.22 -25.28 -19.14
CA GLU A 394 24.33 -24.35 -19.39
C GLU A 394 23.85 -23.04 -20.02
N VAL A 395 22.85 -23.09 -20.92
CA VAL A 395 22.24 -21.91 -21.55
C VAL A 395 21.36 -21.12 -20.56
N ALA A 396 20.62 -21.81 -19.68
CA ALA A 396 19.81 -21.17 -18.63
C ALA A 396 20.67 -20.36 -17.62
N GLY A 397 21.91 -20.80 -17.37
CA GLY A 397 22.86 -20.10 -16.51
C GLY A 397 23.37 -18.77 -17.07
N ILE A 398 23.28 -18.55 -18.39
CA ILE A 398 23.73 -17.32 -19.04
C ILE A 398 22.67 -16.20 -18.95
N GLY A 399 21.40 -16.55 -18.66
CA GLY A 399 20.30 -15.61 -18.46
C GLY A 399 19.87 -15.39 -17.00
N ALA A 400 20.36 -16.22 -16.07
CA ALA A 400 19.99 -16.19 -14.66
C ALA A 400 20.87 -15.28 -13.80
N GLY A 401 21.13 -14.05 -14.29
CA GLY A 401 21.42 -12.92 -13.41
C GLY A 401 20.14 -12.55 -12.66
N SER A 402 19.77 -13.37 -11.68
CA SER A 402 18.60 -13.19 -10.82
C SER A 402 18.73 -11.89 -10.03
N SER A 403 18.10 -10.81 -10.47
CA SER A 403 17.71 -9.69 -9.58
C SER A 403 16.67 -8.73 -10.17
N PHE A 404 16.20 -8.89 -11.41
CA PHE A 404 15.15 -8.00 -11.93
C PHE A 404 14.27 -8.71 -12.97
N SER A 405 13.15 -9.30 -12.53
CA SER A 405 12.09 -9.80 -13.42
C SER A 405 11.23 -8.67 -13.99
N GLY A 406 11.53 -7.42 -13.64
CA GLY A 406 10.70 -6.26 -13.95
C GLY A 406 9.38 -6.23 -13.19
N SER A 407 9.12 -7.24 -12.34
CA SER A 407 7.96 -7.29 -11.48
C SER A 407 8.10 -6.28 -10.35
N TYR A 408 7.02 -5.56 -10.06
CA TYR A 408 6.91 -4.72 -8.87
C TYR A 408 7.29 -5.50 -7.61
N ASN A 409 7.03 -6.81 -7.57
CA ASN A 409 7.31 -7.65 -6.41
C ASN A 409 8.80 -7.82 -6.10
N ASP A 410 9.69 -7.59 -7.06
CA ASP A 410 11.14 -7.73 -6.90
C ASP A 410 11.78 -6.59 -6.11
N LEU A 411 11.04 -5.49 -5.90
CA LEU A 411 11.51 -4.34 -5.13
C LEU A 411 11.31 -4.61 -3.63
N THR A 412 12.40 -4.64 -2.87
CA THR A 412 12.38 -4.49 -1.41
C THR A 412 11.98 -3.05 -1.05
N ASP A 413 11.27 -2.86 0.07
CA ASP A 413 10.81 -1.54 0.57
C ASP A 413 9.86 -0.75 -0.35
N LYS A 414 9.08 -1.45 -1.17
CA LYS A 414 8.05 -0.84 -2.02
C LYS A 414 6.77 -0.48 -1.26
N PRO A 415 6.06 0.59 -1.67
CA PRO A 415 4.72 0.89 -1.16
C PRO A 415 3.73 -0.27 -1.32
N ALA A 416 2.81 -0.46 -0.37
CA ALA A 416 1.73 -1.43 -0.57
C ALA A 416 0.73 -0.87 -1.59
N ILE A 417 0.57 -1.51 -2.75
CA ILE A 417 -0.50 -1.20 -3.70
C ILE A 417 -1.81 -1.68 -3.05
N PRO A 418 -2.86 -0.83 -2.93
CA PRO A 418 -4.11 -1.26 -2.33
C PRO A 418 -4.71 -2.43 -3.13
N GLU A 419 -5.11 -3.48 -2.42
CA GLU A 419 -6.04 -4.45 -2.97
C GLU A 419 -7.30 -3.71 -3.41
N ALA A 420 -7.80 -4.04 -4.60
CA ALA A 420 -9.01 -3.44 -5.11
C ALA A 420 -10.11 -3.58 -4.06
N VAL A 421 -10.80 -2.48 -3.73
CA VAL A 421 -11.95 -2.50 -2.82
C VAL A 421 -12.98 -3.47 -3.39
N THR A 422 -13.09 -4.66 -2.80
CA THR A 422 -14.00 -5.70 -3.27
C THR A 422 -15.39 -5.50 -2.69
N GLU A 423 -16.40 -6.05 -3.35
CA GLU A 423 -17.78 -6.03 -2.86
C GLU A 423 -17.90 -6.67 -1.46
N GLN A 424 -17.03 -7.65 -1.15
CA GLN A 424 -16.99 -8.34 0.13
C GLN A 424 -16.44 -7.45 1.26
N THR A 425 -15.42 -6.64 0.95
CA THR A 425 -14.84 -5.67 1.90
C THR A 425 -15.84 -4.57 2.26
N VAL A 426 -16.59 -4.07 1.27
CA VAL A 426 -17.60 -3.02 1.48
C VAL A 426 -18.84 -3.55 2.25
N SER A 427 -19.23 -4.80 2.01
CA SER A 427 -20.31 -5.48 2.75
C SER A 427 -20.00 -5.59 4.25
N GLY A 428 -18.74 -5.88 4.60
CA GLY A 428 -18.28 -5.97 6.00
C GLY A 428 -18.40 -4.66 6.77
N TRP A 429 -18.48 -3.51 6.07
CA TRP A 429 -18.67 -2.18 6.65
C TRP A 429 -20.14 -1.76 6.76
N GLY A 430 -21.09 -2.65 6.45
CA GLY A 430 -22.53 -2.37 6.53
C GLY A 430 -23.09 -1.59 5.34
N PHE A 431 -22.33 -1.46 4.24
CA PHE A 431 -22.77 -0.82 3.01
C PHE A 431 -23.04 -1.87 1.93
N THR A 432 -24.10 -1.68 1.15
CA THR A 432 -24.46 -2.59 0.04
C THR A 432 -24.46 -1.81 -1.27
N LYS A 433 -23.97 -2.45 -2.34
CA LYS A 433 -23.95 -1.84 -3.68
C LYS A 433 -25.38 -1.50 -4.07
N ASN A 434 -25.62 -0.26 -4.48
CA ASN A 434 -26.97 0.17 -4.81
C ASN A 434 -27.34 -0.38 -6.20
N THR A 435 -27.79 -1.62 -6.23
CA THR A 435 -28.40 -2.28 -7.40
C THR A 435 -29.93 -2.31 -7.29
N GLY A 436 -30.53 -1.60 -6.32
CA GLY A 436 -31.99 -1.55 -6.15
C GLY A 436 -32.61 -2.81 -5.53
N THR A 437 -31.91 -3.52 -4.63
CA THR A 437 -32.33 -4.86 -4.19
C THR A 437 -32.70 -4.97 -2.71
N TYR A 438 -34.00 -5.21 -2.50
CA TYR A 438 -34.64 -6.00 -1.44
C TYR A 438 -33.73 -6.62 -0.37
N SER A 439 -33.91 -6.22 0.89
CA SER A 439 -33.38 -6.94 2.07
C SER A 439 -34.42 -7.94 2.58
N LYS A 440 -34.14 -9.24 2.44
CA LYS A 440 -35.01 -10.35 2.88
C LYS A 440 -35.15 -10.40 4.41
N PRO A 441 -36.37 -10.45 4.97
CA PRO A 441 -36.57 -10.75 6.38
C PRO A 441 -36.08 -12.18 6.72
N ALA A 442 -35.41 -12.37 7.85
CA ALA A 442 -34.90 -13.68 8.27
C ALA A 442 -35.99 -14.77 8.36
N GLY A 443 -37.25 -14.39 8.63
CA GLY A 443 -38.42 -15.28 8.66
C GLY A 443 -39.21 -15.38 7.34
N GLY A 444 -38.75 -14.72 6.27
CA GLY A 444 -39.54 -14.47 5.06
C GLY A 444 -40.72 -13.54 5.30
N ILE A 445 -41.49 -13.21 4.26
CA ILE A 445 -42.69 -12.38 4.39
C ILE A 445 -43.86 -13.25 4.93
N PRO A 446 -44.42 -12.94 6.12
CA PRO A 446 -45.55 -13.67 6.68
C PRO A 446 -46.81 -13.58 5.82
N LYS A 447 -47.66 -14.63 5.85
CA LYS A 447 -48.96 -14.62 5.16
C LYS A 447 -49.86 -13.47 5.63
N THR A 448 -49.76 -13.09 6.90
CA THR A 448 -50.53 -12.00 7.53
C THR A 448 -50.21 -10.62 6.94
N ASP A 449 -49.02 -10.47 6.39
CA ASP A 449 -48.51 -9.19 5.88
C ASP A 449 -48.89 -8.98 4.40
N LEU A 450 -49.49 -10.00 3.77
CA LEU A 450 -50.05 -9.92 2.42
C LEU A 450 -51.45 -9.30 2.45
N ALA A 451 -51.84 -8.64 1.36
CA ALA A 451 -53.21 -8.14 1.22
C ALA A 451 -54.24 -9.27 1.39
N SER A 452 -55.37 -9.00 2.05
CA SER A 452 -56.36 -10.02 2.42
C SER A 452 -56.85 -10.87 1.24
N ALA A 453 -57.01 -10.28 0.06
CA ALA A 453 -57.38 -11.00 -1.16
C ALA A 453 -56.36 -12.09 -1.57
N VAL A 454 -55.06 -11.83 -1.37
CA VAL A 454 -53.99 -12.80 -1.61
C VAL A 454 -54.04 -13.93 -0.60
N GLN A 455 -54.33 -13.61 0.67
CA GLN A 455 -54.48 -14.62 1.72
C GLN A 455 -55.62 -15.60 1.42
N THR A 456 -56.75 -15.11 0.90
CA THR A 456 -57.90 -15.92 0.50
C THR A 456 -57.55 -16.88 -0.65
N SER A 457 -56.87 -16.41 -1.70
CA SER A 457 -56.47 -17.25 -2.83
C SER A 457 -55.52 -18.38 -2.42
N LEU A 458 -54.58 -18.09 -1.50
CA LEU A 458 -53.70 -19.12 -0.93
C LEU A 458 -54.48 -20.16 -0.13
N GLY A 459 -55.57 -19.77 0.56
CA GLY A 459 -56.44 -20.71 1.27
C GLY A 459 -57.20 -21.66 0.32
N LYS A 460 -57.58 -21.20 -0.88
CA LYS A 460 -58.18 -22.06 -1.92
C LYS A 460 -57.17 -23.04 -2.52
N ALA A 461 -55.89 -22.64 -2.63
CA ALA A 461 -54.82 -23.51 -3.09
C ALA A 461 -54.56 -24.69 -2.13
N ASP A 462 -54.73 -24.46 -0.82
CA ASP A 462 -54.57 -25.50 0.20
C ASP A 462 -55.58 -26.66 0.09
N SER A 463 -56.73 -26.44 -0.56
CA SER A 463 -57.83 -27.40 -0.67
C SER A 463 -58.06 -27.98 -2.07
N ALA A 464 -57.16 -27.75 -3.03
CA ALA A 464 -57.29 -28.25 -4.40
C ALA A 464 -57.00 -29.77 -4.51
N LEU A 465 -57.72 -30.46 -5.40
CA LEU A 465 -57.59 -31.91 -5.65
C LEU A 465 -56.28 -32.25 -6.39
N GLN A 466 -55.53 -33.26 -5.92
CA GLN A 466 -54.16 -33.55 -6.38
C GLN A 466 -53.95 -34.94 -7.04
N ALA A 467 -54.99 -35.72 -7.33
CA ALA A 467 -54.84 -37.08 -7.86
C ALA A 467 -55.77 -37.40 -9.06
N VAL A 468 -55.25 -38.18 -10.02
CA VAL A 468 -55.95 -38.63 -11.25
C VAL A 468 -56.90 -39.81 -10.93
N PRO A 469 -58.13 -39.86 -11.49
CA PRO A 469 -59.06 -40.98 -11.30
C PRO A 469 -58.51 -42.35 -11.77
N SER A 470 -58.93 -43.44 -11.12
CA SER A 470 -58.43 -44.82 -11.33
C SER A 470 -58.78 -45.48 -12.68
N THR A 471 -59.55 -44.83 -13.56
CA THR A 471 -59.98 -45.36 -14.87
C THR A 471 -58.97 -45.12 -16.00
N TYR A 472 -57.83 -44.50 -15.70
CA TYR A 472 -56.74 -44.24 -16.64
C TYR A 472 -55.52 -45.11 -16.30
N ARG A 473 -54.77 -45.58 -17.32
CA ARG A 473 -53.51 -46.32 -17.11
C ARG A 473 -52.31 -45.37 -17.04
N THR A 474 -51.35 -45.66 -16.15
CA THR A 474 -50.08 -44.93 -16.06
C THR A 474 -49.12 -45.34 -17.18
N ALA A 475 -48.18 -44.45 -17.53
CA ALA A 475 -47.11 -44.76 -18.49
C ALA A 475 -46.28 -46.00 -18.10
N SER A 476 -46.05 -46.26 -16.80
CA SER A 476 -45.32 -47.44 -16.34
C SER A 476 -46.00 -48.78 -16.65
N ALA A 477 -47.33 -48.80 -16.54
CA ALA A 477 -48.13 -49.96 -16.94
C ALA A 477 -48.05 -50.19 -18.45
N GLN A 478 -47.90 -49.11 -19.23
CA GLN A 478 -47.70 -49.15 -20.67
C GLN A 478 -46.29 -49.63 -21.05
N ASP A 479 -45.25 -49.09 -20.40
CA ASP A 479 -43.85 -49.44 -20.67
C ASP A 479 -43.57 -50.93 -20.43
N THR A 480 -44.24 -51.52 -19.43
CA THR A 480 -44.11 -52.96 -19.15
C THR A 480 -44.58 -53.79 -20.34
N ILE A 481 -45.67 -53.39 -20.99
CA ILE A 481 -46.22 -54.08 -22.16
C ILE A 481 -45.36 -53.80 -23.40
N ASP A 482 -44.99 -52.54 -23.63
CA ASP A 482 -44.17 -52.12 -24.78
C ASP A 482 -42.74 -52.68 -24.73
N SER A 483 -42.18 -52.91 -23.54
CA SER A 483 -40.82 -53.47 -23.37
C SER A 483 -40.66 -54.87 -23.95
N GLY A 484 -41.76 -55.62 -24.00
CA GLY A 484 -41.82 -56.96 -24.60
C GLY A 484 -42.02 -56.94 -26.11
N LYS A 485 -42.03 -55.76 -26.75
CA LYS A 485 -42.42 -55.60 -28.16
C LYS A 485 -41.42 -54.77 -28.97
N VAL A 486 -41.47 -54.90 -30.29
CA VAL A 486 -40.76 -54.07 -31.29
C VAL A 486 -41.70 -53.66 -32.41
N ASP A 487 -41.42 -52.54 -33.09
CA ASP A 487 -42.29 -52.02 -34.18
C ASP A 487 -42.37 -52.98 -35.36
N LYS A 488 -43.58 -53.25 -35.84
CA LYS A 488 -43.78 -54.10 -37.01
C LYS A 488 -43.49 -53.32 -38.29
N VAL A 489 -42.55 -53.82 -39.10
CA VAL A 489 -42.31 -53.29 -40.45
C VAL A 489 -42.74 -54.34 -41.47
N THR A 490 -43.65 -53.98 -42.37
CA THR A 490 -44.14 -54.88 -43.43
C THR A 490 -42.97 -55.42 -44.25
N GLY A 491 -42.83 -56.76 -44.30
CA GLY A 491 -41.78 -57.45 -45.04
C GLY A 491 -40.47 -57.70 -44.28
N LYS A 492 -40.36 -57.31 -42.99
CA LYS A 492 -39.20 -57.61 -42.14
C LYS A 492 -39.52 -58.62 -41.04
N GLY A 493 -38.50 -59.39 -40.62
CA GLY A 493 -38.51 -60.29 -39.46
C GLY A 493 -37.36 -59.99 -38.49
N LEU A 494 -37.27 -60.74 -37.38
CA LEU A 494 -36.12 -60.70 -36.45
C LEU A 494 -34.86 -61.32 -37.11
N SER A 495 -33.67 -60.74 -36.91
CA SER A 495 -32.40 -61.19 -37.53
C SER A 495 -32.03 -62.66 -37.24
N THR A 496 -31.27 -63.29 -38.16
CA THR A 496 -30.83 -64.70 -38.03
C THR A 496 -29.34 -64.86 -37.69
N ASN A 497 -28.46 -63.88 -37.96
CA ASN A 497 -27.00 -63.99 -37.76
C ASN A 497 -26.38 -62.73 -37.10
N ASP A 498 -26.35 -62.69 -35.76
CA ASP A 498 -25.69 -61.64 -34.99
C ASP A 498 -24.19 -61.97 -34.74
N TYR A 499 -23.33 -60.98 -34.42
CA TYR A 499 -21.91 -61.21 -34.06
C TYR A 499 -21.80 -62.24 -32.92
N THR A 500 -20.97 -63.28 -33.08
CA THR A 500 -20.61 -64.12 -31.93
C THR A 500 -19.69 -63.33 -30.99
N ASN A 501 -19.79 -63.58 -29.68
CA ASN A 501 -18.91 -62.94 -28.69
C ASN A 501 -17.42 -63.15 -29.01
N ALA A 502 -17.06 -64.26 -29.65
CA ALA A 502 -15.71 -64.55 -30.12
C ALA A 502 -15.25 -63.62 -31.26
N ALA A 503 -16.13 -63.29 -32.21
CA ALA A 503 -15.82 -62.34 -33.28
C ALA A 503 -15.74 -60.90 -32.75
N LYS A 504 -16.64 -60.54 -31.82
CA LYS A 504 -16.59 -59.25 -31.13
C LYS A 504 -15.27 -59.07 -30.37
N ALA A 505 -14.82 -60.09 -29.62
CA ALA A 505 -13.55 -60.04 -28.89
C ALA A 505 -12.33 -59.83 -29.79
N LYS A 506 -12.31 -60.41 -31.00
CA LYS A 506 -11.22 -60.19 -31.97
C LYS A 506 -11.16 -58.75 -32.49
N VAL A 507 -12.32 -58.14 -32.74
CA VAL A 507 -12.41 -56.75 -33.21
C VAL A 507 -12.14 -55.77 -32.07
N ASP A 508 -12.68 -56.03 -30.87
CA ASP A 508 -12.42 -55.24 -29.66
C ASP A 508 -10.94 -55.29 -29.23
N ALA A 509 -10.22 -56.39 -29.54
CA ALA A 509 -8.79 -56.51 -29.28
C ALA A 509 -7.92 -55.62 -30.19
N ILE A 510 -8.50 -55.00 -31.22
CA ILE A 510 -7.83 -53.96 -32.01
C ILE A 510 -8.02 -52.64 -31.26
N PRO A 511 -6.93 -51.99 -30.80
CA PRO A 511 -7.05 -50.69 -30.15
C PRO A 511 -7.67 -49.68 -31.14
N ALA A 512 -8.43 -48.70 -30.64
CA ALA A 512 -9.18 -47.76 -31.47
C ALA A 512 -8.33 -46.91 -32.45
N SER A 513 -7.00 -46.95 -32.35
CA SER A 513 -6.06 -46.25 -33.23
C SER A 513 -4.77 -47.06 -33.42
N PRO A 514 -4.81 -48.17 -34.19
CA PRO A 514 -3.61 -48.99 -34.40
C PRO A 514 -2.63 -48.22 -35.29
N LYS A 515 -1.43 -47.91 -34.78
CA LYS A 515 -0.36 -47.28 -35.58
C LYS A 515 0.47 -48.38 -36.24
N TYR A 516 0.39 -48.49 -37.55
CA TYR A 516 1.26 -49.34 -38.36
C TYR A 516 2.39 -48.45 -38.90
N THR A 517 3.63 -48.63 -38.45
CA THR A 517 4.78 -47.89 -38.98
C THR A 517 5.85 -48.86 -39.45
N ASP A 518 5.99 -48.99 -40.76
CA ASP A 518 7.12 -49.64 -41.43
C ASP A 518 8.27 -48.62 -41.56
N THR A 519 9.00 -48.39 -40.47
CA THR A 519 10.17 -47.49 -40.49
C THR A 519 11.28 -48.06 -39.63
N VAL A 520 12.27 -48.66 -40.28
CA VAL A 520 13.58 -48.97 -39.70
C VAL A 520 14.40 -47.67 -39.68
N TYR A 521 14.83 -47.23 -38.49
CA TYR A 521 15.67 -46.03 -38.32
C TYR A 521 17.16 -46.40 -38.47
N ASP A 522 17.86 -45.77 -39.44
CA ASP A 522 19.30 -46.01 -39.70
C ASP A 522 20.16 -44.91 -39.06
N ASP A 523 20.83 -45.26 -37.96
CA ASP A 523 21.73 -44.36 -37.20
C ASP A 523 23.22 -44.55 -37.53
N THR A 524 23.52 -45.27 -38.63
CA THR A 524 24.89 -45.59 -39.06
C THR A 524 25.76 -44.35 -39.18
N ALA A 525 25.22 -43.25 -39.74
CA ALA A 525 25.96 -42.01 -39.94
C ALA A 525 26.40 -41.34 -38.61
N VAL A 526 25.60 -41.47 -37.54
CA VAL A 526 25.90 -40.86 -36.24
C VAL A 526 26.97 -41.69 -35.52
N LYS A 527 26.85 -43.01 -35.54
CA LYS A 527 27.85 -43.93 -34.96
C LYS A 527 29.21 -43.81 -35.66
N SER A 528 29.23 -43.67 -36.99
CA SER A 528 30.47 -43.45 -37.75
C SER A 528 31.16 -42.14 -37.37
N ARG A 529 30.41 -41.06 -37.13
CA ARG A 529 30.97 -39.77 -36.70
C ARG A 529 31.57 -39.82 -35.30
N LEU A 530 30.95 -40.57 -34.37
CA LEU A 530 31.45 -40.71 -33.00
C LEU A 530 32.75 -41.53 -32.96
N ALA A 531 32.82 -42.65 -33.70
CA ALA A 531 34.02 -43.47 -33.80
C ALA A 531 35.22 -42.70 -34.38
N ALA A 532 34.97 -41.78 -35.32
CA ALA A 532 36.02 -40.95 -35.94
C ALA A 532 36.63 -39.90 -34.99
N VAL A 533 35.91 -39.48 -33.95
CA VAL A 533 36.40 -38.49 -32.97
C VAL A 533 37.25 -39.14 -31.87
N GLU A 534 36.96 -40.40 -31.52
CA GLU A 534 37.57 -41.07 -30.35
C GLU A 534 38.76 -41.98 -30.69
N GLY A 535 38.86 -42.47 -31.94
CA GLY A 535 39.89 -43.43 -32.35
C GLY A 535 41.15 -42.82 -32.96
N MET A 536 42.27 -42.75 -32.22
CA MET A 536 43.59 -42.46 -32.82
C MET A 536 44.30 -43.75 -33.28
N GLU A 537 44.78 -43.78 -34.53
CA GLU A 537 45.49 -44.91 -35.15
C GLU A 537 46.94 -44.99 -34.64
N ASN A 538 47.49 -46.19 -34.39
CA ASN A 538 48.90 -46.32 -33.99
C ASN A 538 49.83 -46.17 -35.19
N VAL A 539 50.88 -45.35 -35.04
CA VAL A 539 51.94 -45.19 -36.05
C VAL A 539 53.17 -45.98 -35.61
N ALA A 540 53.61 -46.93 -36.44
CA ALA A 540 54.77 -47.75 -36.13
C ALA A 540 56.08 -46.96 -36.30
N LEU A 541 56.94 -47.00 -35.29
CA LEU A 541 58.31 -46.49 -35.33
C LEU A 541 59.28 -47.65 -35.13
N THR A 542 60.35 -47.68 -35.91
CA THR A 542 61.39 -48.72 -35.79
C THR A 542 62.75 -48.06 -35.58
N VAL A 543 63.56 -48.57 -34.65
CA VAL A 543 64.89 -48.01 -34.38
C VAL A 543 65.79 -48.12 -35.62
N ALA A 544 66.44 -47.02 -35.99
CA ALA A 544 67.41 -47.01 -37.08
C ALA A 544 68.74 -47.58 -36.59
N SER A 545 69.15 -48.73 -37.15
CA SER A 545 70.44 -49.43 -37.00
C SER A 545 71.17 -49.23 -35.67
N GLY A 546 70.62 -49.78 -34.57
CA GLY A 546 71.32 -49.94 -33.28
C GLY A 546 71.74 -48.65 -32.56
N ARG A 547 71.30 -47.49 -33.05
CA ARG A 547 71.68 -46.17 -32.52
C ARG A 547 70.98 -45.81 -31.22
N LEU A 548 69.88 -46.47 -30.90
CA LEU A 548 69.20 -46.39 -29.61
C LEU A 548 69.04 -47.79 -29.01
N THR A 549 69.15 -47.89 -27.69
CA THR A 549 68.81 -49.06 -26.87
C THR A 549 67.73 -48.69 -25.86
N ASN A 550 67.09 -49.68 -25.23
CA ASN A 550 66.00 -49.46 -24.25
C ASN A 550 64.87 -48.57 -24.78
N VAL A 551 64.51 -48.74 -26.05
CA VAL A 551 63.57 -47.86 -26.73
C VAL A 551 62.13 -48.17 -26.33
N SER A 552 61.40 -47.13 -25.93
CA SER A 552 59.95 -47.13 -25.80
C SER A 552 59.39 -45.94 -26.55
N TYR A 553 58.25 -46.11 -27.22
CA TYR A 553 57.60 -45.02 -27.91
C TYR A 553 56.08 -45.13 -27.89
N THR A 554 55.43 -44.02 -28.15
CA THR A 554 54.01 -43.94 -28.48
C THR A 554 53.86 -42.97 -29.63
N ALA A 555 53.35 -43.43 -30.76
CA ALA A 555 53.00 -42.55 -31.87
C ALA A 555 51.57 -42.85 -32.31
N ARG A 556 50.71 -41.81 -32.32
CA ARG A 556 49.29 -41.96 -32.65
C ARG A 556 48.84 -40.87 -33.62
N TYR A 557 48.15 -41.28 -34.68
CA TYR A 557 47.57 -40.41 -35.70
C TYR A 557 46.12 -40.06 -35.35
N SER A 558 45.81 -38.76 -35.39
CA SER A 558 44.44 -38.25 -35.32
C SER A 558 43.97 -37.89 -36.73
N SER A 559 42.96 -38.61 -37.25
CA SER A 559 42.31 -38.28 -38.52
C SER A 559 41.59 -36.94 -38.47
N LEU A 560 41.10 -36.54 -37.29
CA LEU A 560 40.45 -35.25 -37.08
C LEU A 560 41.44 -34.08 -37.26
N LEU A 561 42.67 -34.22 -36.75
CA LEU A 561 43.66 -33.15 -36.78
C LEU A 561 44.63 -33.25 -37.96
N GLY A 562 44.72 -34.40 -38.62
CA GLY A 562 45.72 -34.67 -39.66
C GLY A 562 47.14 -34.72 -39.11
N MET A 563 47.31 -35.13 -37.85
CA MET A 563 48.57 -35.02 -37.11
C MET A 563 48.93 -36.35 -36.44
N VAL A 564 50.23 -36.63 -36.36
CA VAL A 564 50.78 -37.69 -35.51
C VAL A 564 51.40 -37.08 -34.29
N PHE A 565 50.96 -37.51 -33.11
CA PHE A 565 51.59 -37.17 -31.83
C PHE A 565 52.60 -38.26 -31.48
N VAL A 566 53.81 -37.86 -31.08
CA VAL A 566 54.90 -38.80 -30.80
C VAL A 566 55.53 -38.55 -29.43
N ARG A 567 55.89 -39.65 -28.76
CA ARG A 567 56.80 -39.67 -27.61
C ARG A 567 57.79 -40.82 -27.80
N ILE A 568 59.07 -40.58 -27.54
CA ILE A 568 60.15 -41.55 -27.69
C ILE A 568 61.05 -41.44 -26.49
N TYR A 569 61.46 -42.58 -25.98
CA TYR A 569 62.35 -42.75 -24.86
C TYR A 569 63.40 -43.76 -25.29
N GLY A 570 64.67 -43.55 -24.95
CA GLY A 570 65.72 -44.53 -25.19
C GLY A 570 67.09 -43.99 -24.78
N THR A 571 68.09 -44.87 -24.81
CA THR A 571 69.48 -44.53 -24.51
C THR A 571 70.29 -44.50 -25.80
N VAL A 572 71.08 -43.44 -26.03
CA VAL A 572 71.91 -43.32 -27.24
C VAL A 572 73.06 -44.34 -27.19
N ASN A 573 73.16 -45.19 -28.21
CA ASN A 573 74.10 -46.31 -28.27
C ASN A 573 75.13 -46.19 -29.42
N ALA A 574 75.29 -44.99 -29.98
CA ALA A 574 76.27 -44.72 -31.03
C ALA A 574 77.10 -43.48 -30.71
N ASP A 575 78.35 -43.48 -31.17
CA ASP A 575 79.21 -42.30 -31.15
C ASP A 575 78.73 -41.31 -32.23
N MET A 576 78.31 -40.13 -31.81
CA MET A 576 77.74 -39.09 -32.69
C MET A 576 78.52 -37.79 -32.55
N ASN A 577 78.98 -37.25 -33.68
CA ASN A 577 79.72 -35.99 -33.74
C ASN A 577 78.77 -34.79 -33.66
N THR A 578 79.26 -33.67 -33.11
CA THR A 578 78.50 -32.43 -32.98
C THR A 578 78.12 -31.85 -34.34
N GLY A 579 76.88 -31.37 -34.45
CA GLY A 579 76.39 -30.66 -35.64
C GLY A 579 75.88 -31.55 -36.80
N TYR A 580 76.01 -32.87 -36.71
CA TYR A 580 75.53 -33.80 -37.74
C TYR A 580 74.19 -34.45 -37.35
N ASP A 581 73.33 -34.71 -38.34
CA ASP A 581 72.09 -35.44 -38.16
C ASP A 581 72.32 -36.95 -38.19
N TYR A 582 71.84 -37.65 -37.18
CA TYR A 582 71.85 -39.10 -37.12
C TYR A 582 70.42 -39.63 -37.05
N ASP A 583 70.00 -40.38 -38.06
CA ASP A 583 68.70 -41.06 -38.05
C ASP A 583 68.66 -42.07 -36.90
N ILE A 584 67.68 -41.92 -36.02
CA ILE A 584 67.54 -42.74 -34.81
C ILE A 584 66.30 -43.63 -34.87
N MET A 585 65.25 -43.24 -35.60
CA MET A 585 64.05 -44.05 -35.85
C MET A 585 63.54 -43.86 -37.30
N ASN A 586 62.98 -44.90 -37.89
CA ASN A 586 62.22 -44.83 -39.15
C ASN A 586 60.72 -44.77 -38.84
N ILE A 587 59.99 -44.01 -39.65
CA ILE A 587 58.53 -43.82 -39.55
C ILE A 587 57.88 -44.78 -40.56
N GLY A 588 57.08 -45.73 -40.08
CA GLY A 588 56.51 -46.78 -40.93
C GLY A 588 55.37 -46.32 -41.84
N ALA A 589 54.54 -45.39 -41.37
CA ALA A 589 53.41 -44.81 -42.10
C ALA A 589 53.14 -43.39 -41.60
N ARG A 590 52.29 -42.62 -42.31
CA ARG A 590 51.97 -41.22 -41.95
C ARG A 590 53.23 -40.34 -41.89
N LEU A 591 53.94 -40.27 -43.02
CA LEU A 591 55.21 -39.56 -43.11
C LEU A 591 55.01 -38.05 -42.90
N PRO A 592 55.97 -37.35 -42.25
CA PRO A 592 55.91 -35.90 -42.14
C PRO A 592 55.83 -35.23 -43.51
N ASN A 593 54.83 -34.37 -43.72
CA ASN A 593 54.72 -33.58 -44.94
C ASN A 593 55.84 -32.52 -45.08
N SER A 594 56.41 -32.10 -43.95
CA SER A 594 57.55 -31.18 -43.85
C SER A 594 58.49 -31.59 -42.72
N HIS A 595 59.69 -31.01 -42.68
CA HIS A 595 60.58 -31.17 -41.53
C HIS A 595 59.93 -30.55 -40.29
N ALA A 596 59.58 -31.37 -39.30
CA ALA A 596 59.03 -30.93 -38.03
C ALA A 596 60.11 -30.99 -36.95
N ALA A 597 60.34 -29.87 -36.27
CA ALA A 597 61.19 -29.84 -35.08
C ALA A 597 60.47 -30.57 -33.94
N LEU A 598 61.17 -31.50 -33.31
CA LEU A 598 60.70 -32.21 -32.13
C LEU A 598 61.46 -31.71 -30.90
N ALA A 599 60.76 -31.65 -29.77
CA ALA A 599 61.42 -31.33 -28.51
C ALA A 599 62.23 -32.53 -28.04
N VAL A 600 63.49 -32.31 -27.67
CA VAL A 600 64.35 -33.34 -27.08
C VAL A 600 64.84 -32.89 -25.71
N LYS A 601 64.78 -33.80 -24.74
CA LYS A 601 65.34 -33.64 -23.40
C LYS A 601 66.37 -34.73 -23.17
N SER A 602 67.59 -34.32 -22.82
CA SER A 602 68.70 -35.17 -22.44
C SER A 602 69.65 -34.38 -21.54
N SER A 603 70.53 -35.07 -20.81
CA SER A 603 71.61 -34.41 -20.06
C SER A 603 72.70 -33.85 -20.97
N LYS A 604 72.63 -34.13 -22.28
CA LYS A 604 73.46 -33.53 -23.32
C LYS A 604 72.63 -32.71 -24.29
N ALA A 605 73.12 -31.55 -24.70
CA ALA A 605 72.42 -30.68 -25.65
C ALA A 605 72.26 -31.37 -27.01
N ALA A 606 71.02 -31.43 -27.50
CA ALA A 606 70.68 -32.04 -28.78
C ALA A 606 69.45 -31.38 -29.41
N GLN A 607 69.21 -31.66 -30.69
CA GLN A 607 67.98 -31.34 -31.41
C GLN A 607 67.42 -32.61 -32.05
N ALA A 608 66.10 -32.69 -32.18
CA ALA A 608 65.43 -33.79 -32.87
C ALA A 608 64.52 -33.26 -33.98
N PHE A 609 64.46 -34.00 -35.09
CA PHE A 609 63.65 -33.62 -36.25
C PHE A 609 62.94 -34.84 -36.80
N ALA A 610 61.63 -34.74 -37.05
CA ALA A 610 60.93 -35.66 -37.94
C ALA A 610 61.07 -35.13 -39.37
N LYS A 611 61.73 -35.88 -40.24
CA LYS A 611 62.02 -35.48 -41.61
C LYS A 611 60.99 -36.06 -42.58
N SER A 612 60.75 -35.34 -43.68
CA SER A 612 59.86 -35.79 -44.75
C SER A 612 60.42 -36.99 -45.52
N SER A 613 61.72 -37.30 -45.34
CA SER A 613 62.34 -38.55 -45.78
C SER A 613 61.91 -39.78 -44.96
N GLY A 614 61.02 -39.63 -43.97
CA GLY A 614 60.44 -40.74 -43.21
C GLY A 614 61.31 -41.23 -42.05
N VAL A 615 62.17 -40.37 -41.51
CA VAL A 615 63.04 -40.68 -40.38
C VAL A 615 62.94 -39.62 -39.30
N ILE A 616 63.18 -40.02 -38.07
CA ILE A 616 63.42 -39.13 -36.94
C ILE A 616 64.93 -39.11 -36.74
N SER A 617 65.55 -37.92 -36.85
CA SER A 617 66.98 -37.74 -36.66
C SER A 617 67.27 -36.98 -35.36
N LEU A 618 68.40 -37.30 -34.73
CA LEU A 618 68.97 -36.61 -33.58
C LEU A 618 70.26 -35.90 -34.01
N ARG A 619 70.41 -34.63 -33.64
CA ARG A 619 71.61 -33.82 -33.85
C ARG A 619 72.21 -33.44 -32.50
N PRO A 620 73.36 -34.00 -32.09
CA PRO A 620 74.06 -33.55 -30.90
C PRO A 620 74.60 -32.13 -31.11
N LEU A 621 74.41 -31.26 -30.12
CA LEU A 621 74.96 -29.90 -30.10
C LEU A 621 76.25 -29.80 -29.29
N GLU A 622 76.55 -30.82 -28.48
CA GLU A 622 77.81 -30.98 -27.75
C GLU A 622 78.32 -32.43 -27.79
N SER A 623 79.61 -32.63 -27.55
CA SER A 623 80.26 -33.94 -27.70
C SER A 623 79.88 -34.93 -26.59
N GLY A 624 79.90 -36.22 -26.91
CA GLY A 624 79.77 -37.29 -25.91
C GLY A 624 78.33 -37.63 -25.53
N ILE A 625 77.40 -37.64 -26.49
CA ILE A 625 75.99 -38.00 -26.27
C ILE A 625 75.76 -39.52 -26.05
N LYS A 626 76.75 -40.36 -26.36
CA LYS A 626 76.66 -41.81 -26.18
C LYS A 626 76.42 -42.16 -24.70
N ASN A 627 75.58 -43.16 -24.46
CA ASN A 627 75.11 -43.64 -23.15
C ASN A 627 74.22 -42.66 -22.37
N TYR A 628 73.75 -41.57 -22.97
CA TYR A 628 72.77 -40.69 -22.36
C TYR A 628 71.35 -41.04 -22.78
N ASP A 629 70.43 -40.95 -21.82
CA ASP A 629 69.00 -41.08 -22.07
C ASP A 629 68.46 -39.85 -22.82
N ILE A 630 67.55 -40.12 -23.74
CA ILE A 630 66.85 -39.12 -24.51
C ILE A 630 65.34 -39.32 -24.38
N TYR A 631 64.63 -38.20 -24.25
CA TYR A 631 63.18 -38.11 -24.34
C TYR A 631 62.84 -37.18 -25.49
N ILE A 632 62.16 -37.67 -26.52
CA ILE A 632 61.70 -36.86 -27.65
C ILE A 632 60.18 -36.81 -27.63
N THR A 633 59.60 -35.62 -27.78
CA THR A 633 58.14 -35.44 -27.90
C THR A 633 57.82 -34.38 -28.93
N GLY A 634 56.64 -34.48 -29.52
CA GLY A 634 56.14 -33.48 -30.44
C GLY A 634 55.05 -34.04 -31.32
N PHE A 635 54.88 -33.41 -32.47
CA PHE A 635 53.95 -33.85 -33.48
C PHE A 635 54.46 -33.50 -34.86
N TRP A 636 53.88 -34.12 -35.88
CA TRP A 636 54.01 -33.70 -37.27
C TRP A 636 52.67 -33.85 -37.99
N PHE A 637 52.50 -33.10 -39.07
CA PHE A 637 51.37 -33.25 -39.98
C PHE A 637 51.69 -34.34 -41.00
N ALA A 638 50.72 -35.23 -41.27
CA ALA A 638 50.90 -36.43 -42.07
C ALA A 638 49.80 -36.66 -43.10
#